data_AF-A0A1G9FFW8-F1
#
_entry.id   AF-A0A1G9FFW8-F1
#
_cell.length_a   1.000
_cell.length_b   1.000
_cell.length_c   1.000
_cell.angle_alpha   90.00
_cell.angle_beta   90.00
_cell.angle_gamma   90.00
#
_symmetry.space_group_name_H-M   'P 1'
#
loop_
_entity.id
_entity.type
_entity.pdbx_description
1 polymer ?
#
loop_
_entity_poly.entity_id
_entity_poly.type
_entity_poly.pdbx_seq_one_letter_code
_entity_poly.pdbx_strand_id
1 'polypeptide(L)'
;MTRGPGHVRKRRGARIRLRVGLLLVVSALLAALAPVAAPVAEAQPTERIDIAVSTVTPQLVRNDSSNTLTINGTIHNTSDSTLRDLEMRLQRGEARATRASVLTALRDRASTAVVRTRFEPVAAELPAGARTDFELRVTLSGTDSRALRIGSPGIYPLLLNVNGELTSQRRARVGSTRFMLPVLSPPGGSPASPSESTPVTTLIPLIDYPRMIQQRLPGRPTILTDDRLARSLAPGGRLHGMVRAVSEEVPPDAPLGKGLCFAIDPDLIVTAKAMAEGYRVRRDNGETVRGTGSEAAKAWLDDLRAVTEGRCVISVPYSDTDVVALGRAELPELIEDSLDGADAVSETLGVEVREKVLWPVDGALDEPAASQLAGTAVSTMLLHPDSLASTDGSLRPVRLSTANSDYTPNARLIDPLVADALNPMRGQSAANSTRLSPLGDATPALLDGLASLTFRSRSATVPGTTLIAPPRRWNPDEGELRDFLSGLRTLRDAGFVRPTALPESGGSSTKQGAAGTREQSAGSGPQQVAITYPTSSAADEIPQRVLDELATQNRKVGQLYRAAAREPAKNVDPASVTTPLRNGLLRGASSAWRGESGTARRWVDTAEQTLRGVLGSVRLGNPKPISLTSSNGKLPVTVVNNLPVTIWFELHVDSPRGVSVDDLGRLKVPANGKRQFLPKLHAERAGKFTVDVTMRTEGGTKLGRTQRIRVKSNAYGAVSLIITISGAALLVLLSGRRIVRRIRGRNGTTAPDDADGTNGTAGTAGPQSGPNGSEPSDTPPKPPEAENSDKTSETPLGSGDATGTDDASERPATENDPQQS
;
A
#
# COMPACT_ATOMS: atom_id res chain seq x y z
N MET A 1 61.64 0.67 82.32
CA MET A 1 61.23 2.10 82.24
C MET A 1 61.13 2.52 80.78
N THR A 2 59.90 2.83 80.38
CA THR A 2 59.40 3.59 79.23
C THR A 2 60.38 4.46 78.40
N ARG A 3 60.38 4.33 77.05
CA ARG A 3 59.72 5.27 76.09
C ARG A 3 60.18 5.06 74.63
N GLY A 4 59.18 4.92 73.74
CA GLY A 4 59.22 5.14 72.27
C GLY A 4 59.95 4.09 71.43
N PRO A 5 59.71 3.95 70.09
CA PRO A 5 58.94 4.81 69.17
C PRO A 5 58.03 4.04 68.18
N GLY A 6 57.20 4.78 67.43
CA GLY A 6 56.43 4.27 66.29
C GLY A 6 56.93 4.87 64.97
N HIS A 7 57.62 4.07 64.16
CA HIS A 7 57.60 4.04 62.69
C HIS A 7 58.68 3.06 62.19
N VAL A 8 58.30 2.04 61.41
CA VAL A 8 59.25 1.26 60.61
C VAL A 8 58.70 1.05 59.21
N ARG A 9 59.47 1.52 58.24
CA ARG A 9 59.37 1.20 56.81
C ARG A 9 60.58 0.34 56.44
N LYS A 10 60.33 -0.63 55.55
CA LYS A 10 61.24 -1.35 54.62
C LYS A 10 61.94 -2.66 55.05
N ARG A 11 61.43 -3.72 54.42
CA ARG A 11 62.08 -4.71 53.52
C ARG A 11 63.14 -5.67 54.07
N ARG A 12 62.88 -6.96 53.85
CA ARG A 12 63.75 -8.02 53.24
C ARG A 12 62.88 -9.29 53.15
N GLY A 13 62.59 -9.95 52.03
CA GLY A 13 63.23 -9.98 50.71
C GLY A 13 64.22 -11.14 50.59
N ALA A 14 63.76 -12.41 50.61
CA ALA A 14 64.59 -13.56 50.19
C ALA A 14 63.89 -14.92 49.91
N ARG A 15 62.59 -15.11 50.19
CA ARG A 15 61.97 -16.47 50.09
C ARG A 15 60.85 -16.65 49.06
N ILE A 16 60.58 -15.66 48.20
CA ILE A 16 59.45 -15.72 47.25
C ILE A 16 59.87 -16.12 45.82
N ARG A 17 61.16 -16.12 45.49
CA ARG A 17 61.60 -16.40 44.11
C ARG A 17 61.66 -17.88 43.71
N LEU A 18 61.59 -18.83 44.66
CA LEU A 18 61.64 -20.26 44.33
C LEU A 18 60.25 -20.92 44.17
N ARG A 19 59.19 -20.36 44.77
CA ARG A 19 57.83 -20.91 44.68
C ARG A 19 57.02 -20.39 43.46
N VAL A 20 57.39 -19.25 42.89
CA VAL A 20 56.74 -18.71 41.69
C VAL A 20 57.25 -19.39 40.41
N GLY A 21 58.52 -19.83 40.40
CA GLY A 21 59.09 -20.55 39.25
C GLY A 21 58.47 -21.93 39.03
N LEU A 22 58.22 -22.69 40.10
CA LEU A 22 57.65 -24.04 39.99
C LEU A 22 56.16 -24.01 39.58
N LEU A 23 55.40 -23.00 40.03
CA LEU A 23 53.98 -22.85 39.67
C LEU A 23 53.77 -22.38 38.22
N LEU A 24 54.72 -21.62 37.67
CA LEU A 24 54.69 -21.21 36.26
C LEU A 24 55.08 -22.37 35.32
N VAL A 25 56.05 -23.22 35.71
CA VAL A 25 56.44 -24.39 34.89
C VAL A 25 55.34 -25.46 34.91
N VAL A 26 54.70 -25.70 36.05
CA VAL A 26 53.57 -26.66 36.13
C VAL A 26 52.33 -26.12 35.41
N SER A 27 52.04 -24.82 35.46
CA SER A 27 50.93 -24.24 34.67
C SER A 27 51.21 -24.24 33.17
N ALA A 28 52.46 -24.03 32.75
CA ALA A 28 52.85 -24.12 31.34
C ALA A 28 52.82 -25.57 30.81
N LEU A 29 53.16 -26.57 31.64
CA LEU A 29 53.10 -27.97 31.25
C LEU A 29 51.66 -28.53 31.24
N LEU A 30 50.77 -28.05 32.12
CA LEU A 30 49.34 -28.41 32.07
C LEU A 30 48.58 -27.71 30.93
N ALA A 31 49.02 -26.54 30.47
CA ALA A 31 48.45 -25.88 29.29
C ALA A 31 48.81 -26.60 27.96
N ALA A 32 49.90 -27.39 27.95
CA ALA A 32 50.33 -28.15 26.78
C ALA A 32 49.65 -29.52 26.62
N LEU A 33 48.88 -29.99 27.62
CA LEU A 33 48.06 -31.20 27.56
C LEU A 33 46.55 -30.93 27.46
N ALA A 34 46.14 -29.67 27.33
CA ALA A 34 44.75 -29.37 26.99
C ALA A 34 44.51 -29.82 25.53
N PRO A 35 43.52 -30.70 25.25
CA PRO A 35 43.16 -30.99 23.88
C PRO A 35 42.79 -29.66 23.23
N VAL A 36 43.54 -29.27 22.20
CA VAL A 36 43.14 -28.19 21.30
C VAL A 36 41.87 -28.68 20.64
N ALA A 37 40.72 -28.37 21.25
CA ALA A 37 39.45 -28.43 20.57
C ALA A 37 39.58 -27.40 19.44
N ALA A 38 39.94 -27.88 18.25
CA ALA A 38 39.78 -27.10 17.04
C ALA A 38 38.34 -26.54 17.09
N PRO A 39 38.13 -25.24 16.82
CA PRO A 39 36.78 -24.79 16.55
C PRO A 39 36.34 -25.56 15.31
N VAL A 40 35.57 -26.64 15.52
CA VAL A 40 34.72 -27.17 14.47
C VAL A 40 33.67 -26.09 14.31
N ALA A 41 34.02 -25.05 13.55
CA ALA A 41 33.02 -24.35 12.79
C ALA A 41 32.37 -25.45 11.94
N GLU A 42 31.21 -25.96 12.38
CA GLU A 42 30.29 -26.61 11.47
C GLU A 42 30.03 -25.57 10.38
N ALA A 43 30.80 -25.66 9.29
CA ALA A 43 30.50 -24.94 8.08
C ALA A 43 29.07 -25.36 7.72
N GLN A 44 28.13 -24.45 7.93
CA GLN A 44 26.76 -24.63 7.46
C GLN A 44 26.87 -25.07 6.00
N PRO A 45 26.30 -26.22 5.60
CA PRO A 45 26.37 -26.65 4.22
C PRO A 45 25.79 -25.52 3.37
N THR A 46 26.63 -24.90 2.55
CA THR A 46 26.19 -23.87 1.61
C THR A 46 25.34 -24.61 0.60
N GLU A 47 24.03 -24.37 0.65
CA GLU A 47 23.11 -24.88 -0.37
C GLU A 47 23.50 -24.24 -1.70
N ARG A 48 23.93 -25.09 -2.64
CA ARG A 48 24.37 -24.76 -3.99
C ARG A 48 23.33 -25.12 -5.05
N ILE A 49 22.28 -25.81 -4.62
CA ILE A 49 21.11 -26.10 -5.44
C ILE A 49 19.86 -25.67 -4.69
N ASP A 50 18.86 -25.29 -5.48
CA ASP A 50 17.47 -25.21 -5.07
C ASP A 50 16.74 -26.48 -5.54
N ILE A 51 15.82 -26.98 -4.71
CA ILE A 51 15.05 -28.20 -5.00
C ILE A 51 13.56 -27.86 -4.94
N ALA A 52 12.92 -27.84 -6.10
CA ALA A 52 11.47 -27.76 -6.22
C ALA A 52 10.88 -29.17 -6.31
N VAL A 53 9.99 -29.53 -5.39
CA VAL A 53 9.24 -30.77 -5.35
C VAL A 53 7.88 -30.54 -6.01
N SER A 54 7.71 -30.96 -7.25
CA SER A 54 6.46 -30.74 -7.98
C SER A 54 5.31 -31.61 -7.48
N THR A 55 5.57 -32.89 -7.18
CA THR A 55 4.51 -33.82 -6.74
C THR A 55 5.05 -34.87 -5.79
N VAL A 56 4.25 -35.25 -4.80
CA VAL A 56 4.51 -36.39 -3.91
C VAL A 56 3.31 -37.33 -3.93
N THR A 57 3.51 -38.57 -4.38
CA THR A 57 2.42 -39.55 -4.51
C THR A 57 2.75 -40.84 -3.76
N PRO A 58 1.90 -41.28 -2.81
CA PRO A 58 0.72 -40.59 -2.30
C PRO A 58 1.11 -39.45 -1.32
N GLN A 59 0.30 -38.39 -1.26
CA GLN A 59 0.47 -37.31 -0.26
C GLN A 59 0.06 -37.75 1.15
N LEU A 60 -0.90 -38.67 1.24
CA LEU A 60 -1.33 -39.32 2.48
C LEU A 60 -1.24 -40.83 2.30
N VAL A 61 -0.53 -41.52 3.18
CA VAL A 61 -0.43 -42.96 3.12
C VAL A 61 -1.64 -43.60 3.82
N ARG A 62 -2.35 -44.46 3.10
CA ARG A 62 -3.49 -45.25 3.56
C ARG A 62 -3.23 -46.74 3.35
N ASN A 63 -4.14 -47.55 3.87
CA ASN A 63 -4.11 -49.01 3.70
C ASN A 63 -4.22 -49.45 2.23
N ASP A 64 -4.92 -48.69 1.39
CA ASP A 64 -5.09 -48.95 -0.05
C ASP A 64 -4.05 -48.25 -0.93
N SER A 65 -3.11 -47.52 -0.31
CA SER A 65 -2.02 -46.88 -1.06
C SER A 65 -1.05 -47.93 -1.60
N SER A 66 -0.45 -47.64 -2.76
CA SER A 66 0.68 -48.44 -3.24
C SER A 66 1.83 -48.39 -2.22
N ASN A 67 2.63 -49.46 -2.12
CA ASN A 67 3.82 -49.48 -1.24
C ASN A 67 5.01 -48.66 -1.79
N THR A 68 4.76 -47.75 -2.72
CA THR A 68 5.76 -46.90 -3.36
C THR A 68 5.38 -45.44 -3.15
N LEU A 69 6.35 -44.65 -2.71
CA LEU A 69 6.30 -43.19 -2.67
C LEU A 69 7.13 -42.66 -3.84
N THR A 70 6.48 -41.93 -4.73
CA THR A 70 7.12 -41.25 -5.87
C THR A 70 7.20 -39.76 -5.59
N ILE A 71 8.39 -39.19 -5.76
CA ILE A 71 8.65 -37.76 -5.62
C ILE A 71 9.20 -37.27 -6.95
N ASN A 72 8.49 -36.33 -7.58
CA ASN A 72 8.97 -35.66 -8.79
C ASN A 72 9.32 -34.21 -8.48
N GLY A 73 10.26 -33.66 -9.23
CA GLY A 73 10.64 -32.27 -9.08
C GLY A 73 11.78 -31.87 -9.99
N THR A 74 12.31 -30.68 -9.74
CA THR A 74 13.42 -30.10 -10.47
C THR A 74 14.51 -29.65 -9.51
N ILE A 75 15.76 -29.89 -9.88
CA ILE A 75 16.94 -29.34 -9.22
C ILE A 75 17.46 -28.19 -10.05
N HIS A 76 17.76 -27.06 -9.41
CA HIS A 76 18.37 -25.90 -10.04
C HIS A 76 19.72 -25.60 -9.41
N ASN A 77 20.80 -25.58 -10.20
CA ASN A 77 22.12 -25.18 -9.71
C ASN A 77 22.19 -23.66 -9.55
N THR A 78 22.17 -23.20 -8.30
CA THR A 78 22.22 -21.77 -7.94
C THR A 78 23.65 -21.27 -7.70
N SER A 79 24.65 -22.15 -7.84
CA SER A 79 26.06 -21.80 -7.71
C SER A 79 26.67 -21.32 -9.03
N ASP A 80 27.89 -20.77 -8.94
CA ASP A 80 28.71 -20.27 -10.04
C ASP A 80 29.55 -21.37 -10.73
N SER A 81 29.43 -22.61 -10.29
CA SER A 81 30.27 -23.72 -10.73
C SER A 81 29.43 -24.92 -11.18
N THR A 82 29.99 -25.72 -12.08
CA THR A 82 29.35 -26.97 -12.52
C THR A 82 29.41 -28.00 -11.40
N LEU A 83 28.25 -28.53 -11.02
CA LEU A 83 28.15 -29.62 -10.05
C LEU A 83 28.26 -30.96 -10.78
N ARG A 84 28.96 -31.92 -10.18
CA ARG A 84 29.23 -33.24 -10.78
C ARG A 84 28.73 -34.36 -9.87
N ASP A 85 28.37 -35.47 -10.50
CA ASP A 85 27.91 -36.71 -9.86
C ASP A 85 26.83 -36.47 -8.79
N LEU A 86 25.76 -35.81 -9.22
CA LEU A 86 24.62 -35.52 -8.35
C LEU A 86 23.87 -36.81 -8.06
N GLU A 87 23.71 -37.11 -6.78
CA GLU A 87 22.98 -38.26 -6.27
C GLU A 87 22.02 -37.82 -5.16
N MET A 88 20.83 -38.44 -5.11
CA MET A 88 19.80 -38.08 -4.14
C MET A 88 19.33 -39.26 -3.33
N ARG A 89 18.82 -38.98 -2.13
CA ARG A 89 18.16 -39.97 -1.28
C ARG A 89 17.10 -39.31 -0.41
N LEU A 90 16.13 -40.11 0.00
CA LEU A 90 15.19 -39.73 1.04
C LEU A 90 15.65 -40.24 2.40
N GLN A 91 15.50 -39.40 3.42
CA GLN A 91 15.77 -39.76 4.81
C GLN A 91 14.50 -39.57 5.63
N ARG A 92 14.23 -40.48 6.56
CA ARG A 92 13.06 -40.43 7.44
C ARG A 92 13.50 -40.19 8.88
N GLY A 93 12.91 -39.19 9.54
CA GLY A 93 13.01 -38.97 10.98
C GLY A 93 12.03 -39.84 11.77
N GLU A 94 12.10 -39.77 13.10
CA GLU A 94 11.10 -40.42 13.96
C GLU A 94 9.70 -39.84 13.75
N ALA A 95 8.68 -40.70 13.93
CA ALA A 95 7.31 -40.26 13.93
C ALA A 95 7.10 -39.21 15.03
N ARG A 96 6.47 -38.09 14.69
CA ARG A 96 6.20 -37.01 15.65
C ARG A 96 4.99 -37.37 16.49
N ALA A 97 5.17 -37.34 17.81
CA ALA A 97 4.16 -37.72 18.80
C ALA A 97 3.65 -36.54 19.64
N THR A 98 4.38 -35.41 19.67
CA THR A 98 4.02 -34.23 20.45
C THR A 98 3.95 -32.97 19.58
N ARG A 99 3.14 -31.98 19.99
CA ARG A 99 3.06 -30.67 19.31
C ARG A 99 4.44 -30.02 19.17
N ALA A 100 5.25 -30.02 20.23
CA ALA A 100 6.60 -29.46 20.21
C ALA A 100 7.50 -30.16 19.17
N SER A 101 7.38 -31.48 19.02
CA SER A 101 8.15 -32.24 18.04
C SER A 101 7.75 -31.95 16.59
N VAL A 102 6.46 -31.66 16.33
CA VAL A 102 5.99 -31.21 14.99
C VAL A 102 6.50 -29.81 14.69
N LEU A 103 6.35 -28.87 15.63
CA LEU A 103 6.88 -27.51 15.47
C LEU A 103 8.40 -27.50 15.25
N THR A 104 9.13 -28.36 15.94
CA THR A 104 10.58 -28.53 15.71
C THR A 104 10.84 -29.08 14.31
N ALA A 105 10.07 -30.06 13.83
CA ALA A 105 10.22 -30.59 12.47
C ALA A 105 9.94 -29.55 11.37
N LEU A 106 9.01 -28.61 11.62
CA LEU A 106 8.72 -27.47 10.74
C LEU A 106 9.87 -26.44 10.70
N ARG A 107 10.65 -26.32 11.80
CA ARG A 107 11.63 -25.22 12.00
C ARG A 107 13.10 -25.66 11.87
N ASP A 108 13.43 -26.90 12.18
CA ASP A 108 14.81 -27.37 12.39
C ASP A 108 15.50 -27.84 11.09
N ARG A 109 16.74 -27.36 10.90
CA ARG A 109 17.64 -27.72 9.79
C ARG A 109 18.60 -28.86 10.12
N ALA A 110 18.73 -29.26 11.39
CA ALA A 110 19.54 -30.40 11.78
C ALA A 110 18.87 -31.73 11.35
N SER A 111 19.68 -32.72 10.96
CA SER A 111 19.19 -34.03 10.51
C SER A 111 19.29 -35.05 11.64
N THR A 112 18.15 -35.42 12.24
CA THR A 112 18.01 -36.58 13.13
C THR A 112 17.44 -37.79 12.37
N ALA A 113 17.96 -38.05 11.16
CA ALA A 113 17.50 -39.13 10.32
C ALA A 113 17.72 -40.50 10.99
N VAL A 114 16.64 -41.25 11.16
CA VAL A 114 16.66 -42.62 11.71
C VAL A 114 16.81 -43.65 10.59
N VAL A 115 16.19 -43.39 9.44
CA VAL A 115 16.32 -44.23 8.25
C VAL A 115 16.88 -43.40 7.11
N ARG A 116 17.83 -43.97 6.39
CA ARG A 116 18.44 -43.39 5.19
C ARG A 116 18.32 -44.40 4.07
N THR A 117 17.63 -44.00 3.01
CA THR A 117 17.62 -44.79 1.78
C THR A 117 18.99 -44.72 1.10
N ARG A 118 19.26 -45.65 0.18
CA ARG A 118 20.44 -45.57 -0.68
C ARG A 118 20.37 -44.33 -1.58
N PHE A 119 21.53 -43.87 -2.02
CA PHE A 119 21.61 -42.83 -3.03
C PHE A 119 21.23 -43.39 -4.41
N GLU A 120 20.49 -42.58 -5.17
CA GLU A 120 20.16 -42.81 -6.57
C GLU A 120 20.78 -41.67 -7.41
N PRO A 121 21.42 -41.97 -8.55
CA PRO A 121 21.99 -40.96 -9.42
C PRO A 121 20.90 -40.07 -10.01
N VAL A 122 21.19 -38.78 -10.13
CA VAL A 122 20.29 -37.76 -10.70
C VAL A 122 20.86 -37.21 -12.00
N ALA A 123 22.08 -36.69 -11.93
CA ALA A 123 22.76 -36.10 -13.08
C ALA A 123 24.27 -36.25 -12.93
N ALA A 124 24.96 -36.61 -14.02
CA ALA A 124 26.42 -36.68 -14.04
C ALA A 124 27.05 -35.29 -13.97
N GLU A 125 26.46 -34.30 -14.63
CA GLU A 125 26.89 -32.90 -14.59
C GLU A 125 25.67 -31.98 -14.61
N LEU A 126 25.73 -30.89 -13.85
CA LEU A 126 24.75 -29.82 -13.85
C LEU A 126 25.48 -28.47 -13.89
N PRO A 127 25.56 -27.81 -15.07
CA PRO A 127 26.21 -26.51 -15.22
C PRO A 127 25.62 -25.44 -14.29
N ALA A 128 26.38 -24.36 -14.07
CA ALA A 128 25.91 -23.20 -13.30
C ALA A 128 24.62 -22.63 -13.93
N GLY A 129 23.59 -22.39 -13.11
CA GLY A 129 22.27 -21.91 -13.55
C GLY A 129 21.41 -22.93 -14.30
N ALA A 130 21.90 -24.15 -14.55
CA ALA A 130 21.13 -25.17 -15.25
C ALA A 130 20.13 -25.88 -14.33
N ARG A 131 19.10 -26.48 -14.94
CA ARG A 131 18.05 -27.26 -14.26
C ARG A 131 18.00 -28.68 -14.80
N THR A 132 17.63 -29.62 -13.94
CA THR A 132 17.34 -31.00 -14.32
C THR A 132 16.15 -31.52 -13.52
N ASP A 133 15.29 -32.28 -14.18
CA ASP A 133 14.18 -32.97 -13.52
C ASP A 133 14.66 -34.26 -12.86
N PHE A 134 13.91 -34.72 -11.86
CA PHE A 134 14.15 -35.99 -11.18
C PHE A 134 12.84 -36.72 -10.86
N GLU A 135 12.93 -38.04 -10.81
CA GLU A 135 11.91 -38.92 -10.24
C GLU A 135 12.58 -39.84 -9.21
N LEU A 136 12.17 -39.75 -7.95
CA LEU A 136 12.65 -40.61 -6.87
C LEU A 136 11.54 -41.55 -6.42
N ARG A 137 11.77 -42.86 -6.54
CA ARG A 137 10.88 -43.92 -6.04
C ARG A 137 11.47 -44.59 -4.82
N VAL A 138 10.76 -44.55 -3.69
CA VAL A 138 11.14 -45.21 -2.44
C VAL A 138 10.05 -46.14 -1.94
N THR A 139 10.42 -47.24 -1.30
CA THR A 139 9.46 -48.18 -0.72
C THR A 139 8.99 -47.63 0.63
N LEU A 140 7.68 -47.62 0.90
CA LEU A 140 7.16 -47.12 2.18
C LEU A 140 7.50 -48.09 3.32
N SER A 141 7.17 -49.37 3.15
CA SER A 141 7.36 -50.46 4.13
C SER A 141 8.30 -51.54 3.59
N GLY A 142 9.04 -52.21 4.47
CA GLY A 142 9.99 -53.27 4.12
C GLY A 142 11.38 -53.06 4.73
N THR A 143 12.32 -53.95 4.41
CA THR A 143 13.70 -53.93 4.92
C THR A 143 14.75 -53.62 3.85
N ASP A 144 14.32 -53.42 2.60
CA ASP A 144 15.21 -53.12 1.47
C ASP A 144 15.95 -51.77 1.69
N SER A 145 17.01 -51.54 0.90
CA SER A 145 17.85 -50.32 1.01
C SER A 145 17.18 -49.04 0.49
N ARG A 146 16.03 -49.16 -0.20
CA ARG A 146 15.17 -48.04 -0.63
C ARG A 146 14.00 -47.81 0.34
N ALA A 147 13.82 -48.65 1.37
CA ALA A 147 12.65 -48.62 2.23
C ALA A 147 12.78 -47.56 3.33
N LEU A 148 11.70 -46.81 3.54
CA LEU A 148 11.56 -45.86 4.66
C LEU A 148 11.26 -46.56 5.98
N ARG A 149 10.92 -47.86 5.94
CA ARG A 149 10.58 -48.69 7.10
C ARG A 149 9.41 -48.10 7.90
N ILE A 150 8.39 -47.61 7.19
CA ILE A 150 7.14 -47.13 7.79
C ILE A 150 6.30 -48.35 8.14
N GLY A 151 6.22 -48.67 9.44
CA GLY A 151 5.48 -49.82 9.95
C GLY A 151 4.21 -49.46 10.74
N SER A 152 4.02 -48.18 11.05
CA SER A 152 2.91 -47.71 11.87
C SER A 152 2.38 -46.36 11.40
N PRO A 153 1.11 -46.04 11.70
CA PRO A 153 0.58 -44.71 11.45
C PRO A 153 1.35 -43.63 12.22
N GLY A 154 1.38 -42.42 11.69
CA GLY A 154 2.05 -41.28 12.31
C GLY A 154 2.43 -40.20 11.31
N ILE A 155 3.04 -39.13 11.83
CA ILE A 155 3.58 -38.04 11.00
C ILE A 155 5.08 -38.20 10.91
N TYR A 156 5.61 -38.44 9.71
CA TYR A 156 7.01 -38.73 9.49
C TYR A 156 7.71 -37.58 8.77
N PRO A 157 8.67 -36.90 9.41
CA PRO A 157 9.51 -35.91 8.73
C PRO A 157 10.39 -36.60 7.71
N LEU A 158 10.42 -36.06 6.51
CA LEU A 158 11.24 -36.49 5.41
C LEU A 158 12.26 -35.39 5.05
N LEU A 159 13.45 -35.82 4.66
CA LEU A 159 14.51 -34.97 4.15
C LEU A 159 14.97 -35.54 2.81
N LEU A 160 14.68 -34.83 1.74
CA LEU A 160 15.26 -35.09 0.43
C LEU A 160 16.65 -34.45 0.41
N ASN A 161 17.66 -35.30 0.27
CA ASN A 161 19.07 -34.91 0.39
C ASN A 161 19.79 -35.17 -0.92
N VAL A 162 20.36 -34.12 -1.50
CA VAL A 162 21.19 -34.22 -2.71
C VAL A 162 22.64 -33.99 -2.33
N ASN A 163 23.48 -34.93 -2.74
CA ASN A 163 24.93 -34.81 -2.66
C ASN A 163 25.50 -34.57 -4.07
N GLY A 164 26.65 -33.93 -4.12
CA GLY A 164 27.45 -33.79 -5.34
C GLY A 164 28.94 -33.72 -4.99
N GLU A 165 29.77 -33.82 -6.01
CA GLU A 165 31.21 -33.64 -5.88
C GLU A 165 31.57 -32.14 -5.84
N LEU A 166 32.22 -31.70 -4.77
CA LEU A 166 32.66 -30.30 -4.59
C LEU A 166 34.12 -30.08 -5.02
N THR A 167 34.95 -31.09 -4.84
CA THR A 167 36.33 -31.20 -5.31
C THR A 167 36.59 -32.66 -5.67
N SER A 168 37.62 -32.96 -6.47
CA SER A 168 37.92 -34.29 -7.06
C SER A 168 38.02 -35.48 -6.08
N GLN A 169 37.87 -35.27 -4.77
CA GLN A 169 37.87 -36.30 -3.73
C GLN A 169 36.86 -36.05 -2.59
N ARG A 170 35.95 -35.08 -2.70
CA ARG A 170 35.00 -34.75 -1.62
C ARG A 170 33.58 -34.62 -2.14
N ARG A 171 32.77 -35.63 -1.83
CA ARG A 171 31.31 -35.56 -1.92
C ARG A 171 30.72 -34.94 -0.65
N ALA A 172 29.77 -34.04 -0.81
CA ALA A 172 29.03 -33.47 0.30
C ALA A 172 27.60 -33.12 -0.12
N ARG A 173 26.76 -32.81 0.87
CA ARG A 173 25.42 -32.25 0.63
C ARG A 173 25.57 -30.93 -0.12
N VAL A 174 24.90 -30.82 -1.25
CA VAL A 174 24.82 -29.59 -2.06
C VAL A 174 23.43 -28.95 -1.98
N GLY A 175 22.41 -29.67 -1.54
CA GLY A 175 21.10 -29.09 -1.20
C GLY A 175 20.18 -30.09 -0.52
N SER A 176 19.11 -29.56 0.08
CA SER A 176 18.09 -30.38 0.71
C SER A 176 16.75 -29.68 0.80
N THR A 177 15.66 -30.46 0.77
CA THR A 177 14.31 -29.98 1.04
C THR A 177 13.62 -30.92 2.03
N ARG A 178 12.66 -30.40 2.79
CA ARG A 178 12.01 -31.08 3.92
C ARG A 178 10.51 -30.94 3.81
N PHE A 179 9.82 -32.01 4.18
CA PHE A 179 8.36 -32.04 4.29
C PHE A 179 7.96 -33.22 5.16
N MET A 180 6.74 -33.23 5.68
CA MET A 180 6.19 -34.32 6.47
C MET A 180 5.25 -35.19 5.64
N LEU A 181 5.34 -36.50 5.84
CA LEU A 181 4.43 -37.48 5.28
C LEU A 181 3.43 -37.94 6.34
N PRO A 182 2.14 -37.61 6.22
CA PRO A 182 1.09 -38.19 7.03
C PRO A 182 0.81 -39.64 6.62
N VAL A 183 0.91 -40.55 7.58
CA VAL A 183 0.56 -41.97 7.42
C VAL A 183 -0.66 -42.25 8.28
N LEU A 184 -1.83 -42.37 7.65
CA LEU A 184 -3.09 -42.71 8.32
C LEU A 184 -3.11 -44.20 8.68
N SER A 185 -2.65 -45.03 7.75
CA SER A 185 -2.39 -46.46 7.91
C SER A 185 -1.30 -46.90 6.92
N PRO A 186 -0.34 -47.77 7.28
CA PRO A 186 0.62 -48.30 6.33
C PRO A 186 -0.07 -49.13 5.23
N PRO A 187 0.54 -49.28 4.03
CA PRO A 187 0.00 -50.11 2.95
C PRO A 187 -0.33 -51.53 3.44
N GLY A 188 -1.55 -52.00 3.16
CA GLY A 188 -2.06 -53.29 3.63
C GLY A 188 -2.38 -53.38 5.14
N GLY A 189 -2.21 -52.29 5.88
CA GLY A 189 -2.57 -52.20 7.31
C GLY A 189 -4.06 -52.01 7.56
N SER A 190 -4.48 -52.07 8.82
CA SER A 190 -5.86 -51.79 9.19
C SER A 190 -6.13 -50.28 9.21
N PRO A 191 -7.24 -49.79 8.63
CA PRO A 191 -7.63 -48.40 8.78
C PRO A 191 -7.97 -48.10 10.25
N ALA A 192 -7.49 -46.96 10.75
CA ALA A 192 -7.75 -46.51 12.11
C ALA A 192 -8.12 -45.02 12.08
N SER A 193 -9.41 -44.74 11.92
CA SER A 193 -9.96 -43.39 12.02
C SER A 193 -10.00 -42.91 13.47
N PRO A 194 -9.90 -41.61 13.72
CA PRO A 194 -10.16 -41.03 15.04
C PRO A 194 -11.59 -41.34 15.53
N SER A 195 -11.80 -41.34 16.84
CA SER A 195 -13.13 -41.54 17.44
C SER A 195 -14.13 -40.44 17.10
N GLU A 196 -13.63 -39.22 16.87
CA GLU A 196 -14.41 -38.06 16.43
C GLU A 196 -13.66 -37.31 15.33
N SER A 197 -14.37 -36.91 14.28
CA SER A 197 -13.80 -36.09 13.22
C SER A 197 -13.59 -34.65 13.70
N THR A 198 -12.42 -34.08 13.40
CA THR A 198 -12.12 -32.69 13.75
C THR A 198 -12.91 -31.72 12.85
N PRO A 199 -13.71 -30.79 13.40
CA PRO A 199 -14.38 -29.78 12.59
C PRO A 199 -13.37 -28.79 12.01
N VAL A 200 -13.43 -28.56 10.70
CA VAL A 200 -12.46 -27.73 9.96
C VAL A 200 -13.15 -26.66 9.12
N THR A 201 -12.65 -25.44 9.19
CA THR A 201 -12.95 -24.36 8.25
C THR A 201 -11.65 -23.91 7.60
N THR A 202 -11.61 -23.78 6.27
CA THR A 202 -10.42 -23.38 5.51
C THR A 202 -10.66 -22.05 4.81
N LEU A 203 -9.78 -21.08 5.07
CA LEU A 203 -9.78 -19.81 4.35
C LEU A 203 -9.05 -19.96 3.01
N ILE A 204 -9.62 -19.38 1.96
CA ILE A 204 -8.99 -19.19 0.65
C ILE A 204 -8.69 -17.71 0.49
N PRO A 205 -7.47 -17.23 0.83
CA PRO A 205 -7.12 -15.83 0.74
C PRO A 205 -6.85 -15.41 -0.72
N LEU A 206 -7.65 -14.48 -1.24
CA LEU A 206 -7.45 -13.83 -2.54
C LEU A 206 -7.03 -12.38 -2.29
N ILE A 207 -5.75 -12.22 -1.98
CA ILE A 207 -5.12 -10.94 -1.62
C ILE A 207 -3.85 -10.78 -2.46
N ASP A 208 -3.64 -9.59 -3.05
CA ASP A 208 -2.45 -9.25 -3.82
C ASP A 208 -1.91 -7.86 -3.46
N TYR A 209 -0.68 -7.56 -3.88
CA TYR A 209 -0.04 -6.30 -3.51
C TYR A 209 -0.81 -5.14 -4.13
N PRO A 210 -0.95 -3.99 -3.44
CA PRO A 210 -1.51 -2.81 -4.06
C PRO A 210 -0.76 -2.50 -5.37
N ARG A 211 -1.49 -2.32 -6.47
CA ARG A 211 -0.92 -1.98 -7.80
C ARG A 211 -1.45 -0.67 -8.34
N MET A 212 -2.64 -0.25 -7.95
CA MET A 212 -3.27 0.93 -8.52
C MET A 212 -2.76 2.19 -7.81
N ILE A 213 -2.11 3.09 -8.55
CA ILE A 213 -1.58 4.36 -8.03
C ILE A 213 -2.58 5.52 -8.19
N GLN A 214 -3.48 5.39 -9.16
CA GLN A 214 -4.57 6.32 -9.38
C GLN A 214 -5.81 5.51 -9.77
N GLN A 215 -6.81 5.53 -8.91
CA GLN A 215 -8.14 5.06 -9.26
C GLN A 215 -8.81 6.07 -10.21
N ARG A 216 -9.70 5.56 -11.07
CA ARG A 216 -10.44 6.39 -12.03
C ARG A 216 -11.09 7.57 -11.34
N LEU A 217 -10.81 8.76 -11.86
CA LEU A 217 -11.44 10.02 -11.48
C LEU A 217 -12.04 10.64 -12.74
N PRO A 218 -13.05 11.52 -12.65
CA PRO A 218 -13.59 12.15 -13.84
C PRO A 218 -12.52 12.90 -14.64
N GLY A 219 -12.37 12.56 -15.92
CA GLY A 219 -11.32 13.06 -16.81
C GLY A 219 -9.92 12.47 -16.59
N ARG A 220 -9.75 11.48 -15.70
CA ARG A 220 -8.47 10.83 -15.42
C ARG A 220 -8.60 9.31 -15.42
N PRO A 221 -7.80 8.59 -16.23
CA PRO A 221 -7.88 7.13 -16.31
C PRO A 221 -7.34 6.47 -15.04
N THR A 222 -7.68 5.19 -14.85
CA THR A 222 -7.01 4.32 -13.90
C THR A 222 -5.55 4.13 -14.31
N ILE A 223 -4.63 4.22 -13.35
CA ILE A 223 -3.20 4.00 -13.55
C ILE A 223 -2.69 2.99 -12.52
N LEU A 224 -2.01 1.95 -12.98
CA LEU A 224 -1.31 0.93 -12.19
C LEU A 224 0.22 1.14 -12.22
N THR A 225 0.91 0.57 -11.24
CA THR A 225 2.38 0.54 -11.17
C THR A 225 3.00 -0.29 -12.28
N ASP A 226 2.39 -1.43 -12.60
CA ASP A 226 2.92 -2.46 -13.50
C ASP A 226 1.78 -3.39 -14.00
N ASP A 227 2.11 -4.28 -14.93
CA ASP A 227 1.20 -5.30 -15.47
C ASP A 227 1.38 -6.68 -14.79
N ARG A 228 1.98 -6.76 -13.60
CA ARG A 228 2.20 -8.07 -12.93
C ARG A 228 0.88 -8.71 -12.50
N LEU A 229 -0.11 -7.92 -12.10
CA LEU A 229 -1.44 -8.44 -11.76
C LEU A 229 -2.09 -9.10 -12.99
N ALA A 230 -1.92 -8.54 -14.20
CA ALA A 230 -2.43 -9.16 -15.43
C ALA A 230 -1.91 -10.60 -15.60
N ARG A 231 -0.63 -10.85 -15.30
CA ARG A 231 -0.04 -12.20 -15.34
C ARG A 231 -0.59 -13.12 -14.25
N SER A 232 -0.91 -12.57 -13.07
CA SER A 232 -1.50 -13.35 -11.97
C SER A 232 -2.95 -13.78 -12.25
N LEU A 233 -3.70 -12.97 -12.99
CA LEU A 233 -5.10 -13.22 -13.37
C LEU A 233 -5.23 -14.08 -14.64
N ALA A 234 -4.18 -14.15 -15.47
CA ALA A 234 -4.16 -14.96 -16.69
C ALA A 234 -3.88 -16.45 -16.40
N PRO A 235 -4.17 -17.37 -17.35
CA PRO A 235 -3.80 -18.78 -17.22
C PRO A 235 -2.33 -19.00 -16.86
N GLY A 236 -2.07 -19.89 -15.91
CA GLY A 236 -0.75 -20.12 -15.32
C GLY A 236 -0.35 -19.09 -14.24
N GLY A 237 -1.17 -18.07 -14.00
CA GLY A 237 -1.00 -17.10 -12.92
C GLY A 237 -1.48 -17.62 -11.56
N ARG A 238 -0.93 -17.05 -10.47
CA ARG A 238 -1.25 -17.43 -9.08
C ARG A 238 -2.75 -17.32 -8.78
N LEU A 239 -3.34 -16.14 -8.95
CA LEU A 239 -4.75 -15.91 -8.59
C LEU A 239 -5.70 -16.66 -9.51
N HIS A 240 -5.33 -16.83 -10.79
CA HIS A 240 -6.05 -17.71 -11.71
C HIS A 240 -6.03 -19.16 -11.23
N GLY A 241 -4.84 -19.72 -10.98
CA GLY A 241 -4.66 -21.09 -10.53
C GLY A 241 -5.39 -21.38 -9.22
N MET A 242 -5.41 -20.43 -8.28
CA MET A 242 -6.16 -20.57 -7.03
C MET A 242 -7.67 -20.72 -7.25
N VAL A 243 -8.25 -19.89 -8.13
CA VAL A 243 -9.68 -19.94 -8.46
C VAL A 243 -10.01 -21.23 -9.23
N ARG A 244 -9.18 -21.61 -10.20
CA ARG A 244 -9.34 -22.85 -10.98
C ARG A 244 -9.28 -24.10 -10.12
N ALA A 245 -8.27 -24.23 -9.26
CA ALA A 245 -8.12 -25.40 -8.40
C ALA A 245 -9.34 -25.61 -7.48
N VAL A 246 -9.90 -24.53 -6.92
CA VAL A 246 -11.11 -24.63 -6.09
C VAL A 246 -12.35 -24.98 -6.92
N SER A 247 -12.49 -24.40 -8.11
CA SER A 247 -13.59 -24.68 -9.04
C SER A 247 -13.63 -26.16 -9.44
N GLU A 248 -12.46 -26.75 -9.69
CA GLU A 248 -12.35 -28.14 -10.17
C GLU A 248 -12.41 -29.17 -9.04
N GLU A 249 -11.74 -28.95 -7.91
CA GLU A 249 -11.68 -29.94 -6.83
C GLU A 249 -12.85 -29.88 -5.87
N VAL A 250 -13.51 -28.73 -5.78
CA VAL A 250 -14.60 -28.50 -4.83
C VAL A 250 -15.79 -27.92 -5.57
N PRO A 251 -16.64 -28.74 -6.21
CA PRO A 251 -17.92 -28.28 -6.75
C PRO A 251 -18.82 -27.64 -5.65
N PRO A 252 -19.76 -26.74 -6.00
CA PRO A 252 -20.60 -26.04 -5.02
C PRO A 252 -21.34 -26.97 -4.03
N ASP A 253 -21.85 -28.11 -4.49
CA ASP A 253 -22.58 -29.08 -3.66
C ASP A 253 -21.67 -30.05 -2.88
N ALA A 254 -20.35 -29.98 -3.10
CA ALA A 254 -19.42 -30.88 -2.45
C ALA A 254 -19.41 -30.65 -0.93
N PRO A 255 -19.35 -31.70 -0.08
CA PRO A 255 -19.26 -31.54 1.36
C PRO A 255 -18.09 -30.67 1.82
N LEU A 256 -16.99 -30.64 1.05
CA LEU A 256 -15.82 -29.82 1.35
C LEU A 256 -16.11 -28.32 1.14
N GLY A 257 -17.00 -27.96 0.21
CA GLY A 257 -17.40 -26.57 -0.07
C GLY A 257 -18.02 -25.87 1.14
N LYS A 258 -18.76 -26.61 1.97
CA LYS A 258 -19.33 -26.11 3.25
C LYS A 258 -18.27 -25.64 4.24
N GLY A 259 -17.04 -26.14 4.13
CA GLY A 259 -15.92 -25.76 4.99
C GLY A 259 -14.99 -24.71 4.38
N LEU A 260 -15.23 -24.25 3.16
CA LEU A 260 -14.41 -23.21 2.52
C LEU A 260 -15.01 -21.82 2.76
N CYS A 261 -14.16 -20.85 3.08
CA CYS A 261 -14.53 -19.44 3.11
C CYS A 261 -13.50 -18.59 2.37
N PHE A 262 -13.93 -17.80 1.39
CA PHE A 262 -13.05 -16.90 0.66
C PHE A 262 -12.77 -15.65 1.50
N ALA A 263 -11.51 -15.29 1.64
CA ALA A 263 -11.10 -14.02 2.24
C ALA A 263 -10.56 -13.13 1.12
N ILE A 264 -11.38 -12.18 0.67
CA ILE A 264 -11.13 -11.39 -0.54
C ILE A 264 -10.70 -9.98 -0.15
N ASP A 265 -9.66 -9.46 -0.80
CA ASP A 265 -9.29 -8.04 -0.72
C ASP A 265 -10.17 -7.20 -1.65
N PRO A 266 -10.95 -6.23 -1.12
CA PRO A 266 -11.71 -5.28 -1.95
C PRO A 266 -10.86 -4.52 -2.97
N ASP A 267 -9.60 -4.20 -2.65
CA ASP A 267 -8.72 -3.49 -3.59
C ASP A 267 -8.38 -4.34 -4.80
N LEU A 268 -8.23 -5.66 -4.61
CA LEU A 268 -8.02 -6.61 -5.72
C LEU A 268 -9.24 -6.61 -6.64
N ILE A 269 -10.45 -6.64 -6.09
CA ILE A 269 -11.70 -6.63 -6.88
C ILE A 269 -11.87 -5.31 -7.62
N VAL A 270 -11.68 -4.17 -6.93
CA VAL A 270 -11.74 -2.84 -7.54
C VAL A 270 -10.68 -2.68 -8.63
N THR A 271 -9.48 -3.22 -8.42
CA THR A 271 -8.39 -3.19 -9.41
C THR A 271 -8.70 -4.07 -10.61
N ALA A 272 -9.18 -5.30 -10.42
CA ALA A 272 -9.57 -6.19 -11.51
C ALA A 272 -10.73 -5.61 -12.33
N LYS A 273 -11.75 -5.03 -11.68
CA LYS A 273 -12.86 -4.34 -12.37
C LYS A 273 -12.35 -3.18 -13.22
N ALA A 274 -11.47 -2.35 -12.66
CA ALA A 274 -10.85 -1.25 -13.41
C ALA A 274 -9.95 -1.74 -14.56
N MET A 275 -9.29 -2.90 -14.42
CA MET A 275 -8.53 -3.52 -15.50
C MET A 275 -9.43 -4.01 -16.63
N ALA A 276 -10.55 -4.65 -16.29
CA ALA A 276 -11.57 -5.12 -17.24
C ALA A 276 -12.19 -3.98 -18.06
N GLU A 277 -12.40 -2.80 -17.46
CA GLU A 277 -12.90 -1.58 -18.11
C GLU A 277 -11.83 -0.85 -18.95
N GLY A 278 -10.55 -1.14 -18.71
CA GLY A 278 -9.40 -0.54 -19.38
C GLY A 278 -8.61 0.42 -18.49
N TYR A 279 -7.28 0.25 -18.51
CA TYR A 279 -6.37 0.93 -17.61
C TYR A 279 -5.05 1.27 -18.29
N ARG A 280 -4.23 2.06 -17.60
CA ARG A 280 -2.86 2.39 -18.02
C ARG A 280 -1.85 1.90 -16.98
N VAL A 281 -0.62 1.70 -17.42
CA VAL A 281 0.53 1.35 -16.57
C VAL A 281 1.58 2.43 -16.66
N ARG A 282 2.14 2.84 -15.51
CA ARG A 282 3.26 3.77 -15.44
C ARG A 282 4.57 3.02 -15.71
N ARG A 283 5.35 3.49 -16.68
CA ARG A 283 6.72 3.03 -16.99
C ARG A 283 7.73 3.73 -16.08
N ASP A 284 8.95 3.21 -16.02
CA ASP A 284 10.03 3.78 -15.19
C ASP A 284 10.41 5.21 -15.60
N ASN A 285 10.25 5.56 -16.89
CA ASN A 285 10.44 6.91 -17.41
C ASN A 285 9.31 7.90 -17.04
N GLY A 286 8.28 7.43 -16.32
CA GLY A 286 7.11 8.21 -15.90
C GLY A 286 5.98 8.28 -16.93
N GLU A 287 6.18 7.81 -18.16
CA GLU A 287 5.13 7.74 -19.16
C GLU A 287 4.11 6.67 -18.82
N THR A 288 2.89 6.79 -19.37
CA THR A 288 1.86 5.77 -19.20
C THR A 288 1.52 5.11 -20.52
N VAL A 289 1.43 3.79 -20.54
CA VAL A 289 1.01 2.98 -21.69
C VAL A 289 -0.31 2.28 -21.39
N ARG A 290 -1.03 1.82 -22.42
CA ARG A 290 -2.22 0.98 -22.23
C ARG A 290 -1.81 -0.35 -21.58
N GLY A 291 -2.56 -0.80 -20.58
CA GLY A 291 -2.36 -2.11 -19.95
C GLY A 291 -2.84 -3.27 -20.82
N THR A 292 -2.31 -4.46 -20.56
CA THR A 292 -2.56 -5.66 -21.39
C THR A 292 -3.57 -6.65 -20.80
N GLY A 293 -3.94 -6.50 -19.52
CA GLY A 293 -4.70 -7.49 -18.76
C GLY A 293 -6.22 -7.42 -18.80
N SER A 294 -6.83 -6.64 -19.70
CA SER A 294 -8.30 -6.42 -19.67
C SER A 294 -9.12 -7.70 -19.84
N GLU A 295 -8.75 -8.58 -20.78
CA GLU A 295 -9.48 -9.84 -21.00
C GLU A 295 -9.23 -10.85 -19.87
N ALA A 296 -7.99 -10.97 -19.39
CA ALA A 296 -7.68 -11.82 -18.24
C ALA A 296 -8.45 -11.39 -16.98
N ALA A 297 -8.58 -10.08 -16.74
CA ALA A 297 -9.33 -9.56 -15.60
C ALA A 297 -10.84 -9.84 -15.70
N LYS A 298 -11.45 -9.74 -16.89
CA LYS A 298 -12.85 -10.10 -17.11
C LYS A 298 -13.08 -11.59 -16.82
N ALA A 299 -12.30 -12.45 -17.48
CA ALA A 299 -12.42 -13.90 -17.31
C ALA A 299 -12.23 -14.33 -15.85
N TRP A 300 -11.22 -13.77 -15.17
CA TRP A 300 -10.98 -14.07 -13.76
C TRP A 300 -12.12 -13.61 -12.84
N LEU A 301 -12.72 -12.44 -13.08
CA LEU A 301 -13.87 -11.97 -12.29
C LEU A 301 -15.11 -12.86 -12.48
N ASP A 302 -15.33 -13.36 -13.71
CA ASP A 302 -16.43 -14.27 -14.00
C ASP A 302 -16.21 -15.65 -13.35
N ASP A 303 -15.00 -16.21 -13.42
CA ASP A 303 -14.63 -17.44 -12.74
C ASP A 303 -14.73 -17.29 -11.21
N LEU A 304 -14.32 -16.13 -10.67
CA LEU A 304 -14.42 -15.84 -9.25
C LEU A 304 -15.88 -15.73 -8.78
N ARG A 305 -16.74 -15.09 -9.58
CA ARG A 305 -18.20 -15.07 -9.32
C ARG A 305 -18.76 -16.49 -9.25
N ALA A 306 -18.44 -17.33 -10.23
CA ALA A 306 -18.93 -18.70 -10.29
C ALA A 306 -18.43 -19.56 -9.10
N VAL A 307 -17.15 -19.43 -8.72
CA VAL A 307 -16.59 -20.24 -7.63
C VAL A 307 -17.05 -19.79 -6.23
N THR A 308 -17.47 -18.53 -6.07
CA THR A 308 -17.91 -17.98 -4.77
C THR A 308 -19.42 -18.14 -4.53
N GLU A 309 -20.19 -18.47 -5.55
CA GLU A 309 -21.64 -18.67 -5.45
C GLU A 309 -21.99 -19.73 -4.38
N GLY A 310 -22.89 -19.37 -3.47
CA GLY A 310 -23.35 -20.24 -2.38
C GLY A 310 -22.31 -20.56 -1.30
N ARG A 311 -21.14 -19.88 -1.30
CA ARG A 311 -20.06 -20.11 -0.33
C ARG A 311 -19.87 -18.93 0.60
N CYS A 312 -19.17 -19.18 1.70
CA CYS A 312 -18.78 -18.14 2.65
C CYS A 312 -17.78 -17.18 1.98
N VAL A 313 -18.08 -15.89 2.02
CA VAL A 313 -17.16 -14.82 1.62
C VAL A 313 -17.02 -13.84 2.78
N ILE A 314 -15.78 -13.55 3.18
CA ILE A 314 -15.43 -12.45 4.07
C ILE A 314 -14.58 -11.44 3.30
N SER A 315 -14.74 -10.17 3.65
CA SER A 315 -13.84 -9.12 3.17
C SER A 315 -12.71 -8.93 4.18
N VAL A 316 -11.48 -8.83 3.71
CA VAL A 316 -10.43 -8.18 4.52
C VAL A 316 -10.61 -6.65 4.42
N PRO A 317 -9.98 -5.84 5.29
CA PRO A 317 -9.97 -4.39 5.10
C PRO A 317 -9.46 -4.03 3.70
N TYR A 318 -10.05 -3.01 3.07
CA TYR A 318 -9.68 -2.54 1.73
C TYR A 318 -8.16 -2.41 1.60
N SER A 319 -7.57 -3.00 0.55
CA SER A 319 -6.13 -3.03 0.29
C SER A 319 -5.33 -3.81 1.34
N ASP A 320 -5.98 -4.74 2.05
CA ASP A 320 -5.44 -5.41 3.23
C ASP A 320 -4.82 -4.40 4.21
N THR A 321 -5.56 -3.32 4.49
CA THR A 321 -5.05 -2.22 5.34
C THR A 321 -4.80 -2.72 6.76
N ASP A 322 -3.66 -2.29 7.31
CA ASP A 322 -3.27 -2.58 8.69
C ASP A 322 -4.09 -1.71 9.66
N VAL A 323 -5.12 -2.30 10.25
CA VAL A 323 -6.02 -1.64 11.20
C VAL A 323 -5.27 -1.13 12.44
N VAL A 324 -4.20 -1.81 12.88
CA VAL A 324 -3.35 -1.32 13.99
C VAL A 324 -2.61 -0.06 13.55
N ALA A 325 -2.08 -0.02 12.33
CA ALA A 325 -1.41 1.16 11.80
C ALA A 325 -2.36 2.36 11.69
N LEU A 326 -3.61 2.16 11.24
CA LEU A 326 -4.62 3.22 11.24
C LEU A 326 -4.97 3.69 12.65
N GLY A 327 -5.04 2.75 13.61
CA GLY A 327 -5.31 3.08 15.01
C GLY A 327 -4.19 3.91 15.64
N ARG A 328 -2.92 3.57 15.35
CA ARG A 328 -1.74 4.36 15.75
C ARG A 328 -1.67 5.74 15.09
N ALA A 329 -2.28 5.88 13.91
CA ALA A 329 -2.41 7.16 13.22
C ALA A 329 -3.57 8.01 13.77
N GLU A 330 -4.38 7.48 14.69
CA GLU A 330 -5.60 8.09 15.22
C GLU A 330 -6.61 8.43 14.10
N LEU A 331 -6.82 7.49 13.16
CA LEU A 331 -7.70 7.67 12.01
C LEU A 331 -8.90 6.70 12.04
N PRO A 332 -9.82 6.81 13.02
CA PRO A 332 -10.99 5.92 13.13
C PRO A 332 -11.89 5.97 11.89
N GLU A 333 -11.99 7.11 11.21
CA GLU A 333 -12.75 7.24 9.96
C GLU A 333 -12.15 6.41 8.81
N LEU A 334 -10.82 6.22 8.79
CA LEU A 334 -10.20 5.33 7.80
C LEU A 334 -10.34 3.86 8.19
N ILE A 335 -10.47 3.55 9.49
CA ILE A 335 -10.82 2.20 9.92
C ILE A 335 -12.20 1.84 9.37
N GLU A 336 -13.20 2.71 9.58
CA GLU A 336 -14.54 2.58 9.01
C GLU A 336 -14.50 2.44 7.48
N ASP A 337 -13.90 3.40 6.77
CA ASP A 337 -13.80 3.38 5.30
C ASP A 337 -13.10 2.10 4.78
N SER A 338 -12.15 1.55 5.53
CA SER A 338 -11.46 0.30 5.14
C SER A 338 -12.37 -0.94 5.24
N LEU A 339 -13.39 -0.91 6.10
CA LEU A 339 -14.32 -2.02 6.30
C LEU A 339 -15.49 -1.98 5.32
N ASP A 340 -15.85 -0.81 4.80
CA ASP A 340 -16.91 -0.61 3.79
C ASP A 340 -16.58 -1.27 2.43
N GLY A 341 -15.34 -1.74 2.23
CA GLY A 341 -14.92 -2.44 1.00
C GLY A 341 -15.71 -3.72 0.70
N ALA A 342 -16.43 -4.28 1.68
CA ALA A 342 -17.32 -5.42 1.48
C ALA A 342 -18.41 -5.14 0.42
N ASP A 343 -18.91 -3.91 0.33
CA ASP A 343 -19.90 -3.49 -0.66
C ASP A 343 -19.36 -3.63 -2.08
N ALA A 344 -18.08 -3.27 -2.30
CA ALA A 344 -17.45 -3.38 -3.62
C ALA A 344 -17.29 -4.84 -4.07
N VAL A 345 -17.02 -5.75 -3.13
CA VAL A 345 -16.96 -7.19 -3.37
C VAL A 345 -18.35 -7.73 -3.69
N SER A 346 -19.35 -7.38 -2.86
CA SER A 346 -20.75 -7.77 -3.03
C SER A 346 -21.32 -7.31 -4.37
N GLU A 347 -21.17 -6.04 -4.72
CA GLU A 347 -21.67 -5.47 -5.98
C GLU A 347 -21.03 -6.11 -7.22
N THR A 348 -19.72 -6.37 -7.17
CA THR A 348 -18.98 -6.87 -8.35
C THR A 348 -19.19 -8.37 -8.57
N LEU A 349 -19.23 -9.15 -7.48
CA LEU A 349 -19.36 -10.61 -7.54
C LEU A 349 -20.82 -11.06 -7.45
N GLY A 350 -21.74 -10.26 -6.91
CA GLY A 350 -23.13 -10.65 -6.70
C GLY A 350 -23.30 -11.70 -5.60
N VAL A 351 -22.48 -11.62 -4.54
CA VAL A 351 -22.46 -12.58 -3.43
C VAL A 351 -22.66 -11.90 -2.09
N GLU A 352 -23.21 -12.62 -1.11
CA GLU A 352 -23.32 -12.12 0.27
C GLU A 352 -21.94 -12.14 0.95
N VAL A 353 -21.48 -10.96 1.37
CA VAL A 353 -20.23 -10.78 2.11
C VAL A 353 -20.53 -10.65 3.59
N ARG A 354 -19.81 -11.40 4.43
CA ARG A 354 -20.00 -11.37 5.89
C ARG A 354 -19.24 -10.21 6.52
N GLU A 355 -19.88 -9.05 6.53
CA GLU A 355 -19.35 -7.76 7.00
C GLU A 355 -18.97 -7.73 8.50
N LYS A 356 -19.49 -8.66 9.29
CA LYS A 356 -19.28 -8.70 10.76
C LYS A 356 -17.98 -9.38 11.18
N VAL A 357 -17.19 -9.90 10.24
CA VAL A 357 -15.97 -10.68 10.48
C VAL A 357 -14.75 -9.88 10.05
N LEU A 358 -13.85 -9.59 10.99
CA LEU A 358 -12.55 -9.01 10.72
C LEU A 358 -11.46 -10.07 10.83
N TRP A 359 -10.60 -10.17 9.80
CA TRP A 359 -9.35 -10.90 9.89
C TRP A 359 -8.19 -9.89 9.84
N PRO A 360 -7.63 -9.47 10.98
CA PRO A 360 -6.50 -8.55 11.02
C PRO A 360 -5.19 -9.24 10.59
N VAL A 361 -4.21 -8.45 10.16
CA VAL A 361 -2.87 -8.95 9.83
C VAL A 361 -2.27 -9.72 11.02
N ASP A 362 -1.59 -10.84 10.74
CA ASP A 362 -1.09 -11.82 11.72
C ASP A 362 -2.14 -12.45 12.66
N GLY A 363 -3.43 -12.13 12.50
CA GLY A 363 -4.44 -12.41 13.51
C GLY A 363 -4.20 -11.63 14.80
N ALA A 364 -3.59 -10.44 14.73
CA ALA A 364 -3.22 -9.61 15.87
C ALA A 364 -3.86 -8.22 15.80
N LEU A 365 -4.33 -7.72 16.94
CA LEU A 365 -4.78 -6.35 17.15
C LEU A 365 -4.16 -5.83 18.45
N ASP A 366 -3.92 -4.52 18.54
CA ASP A 366 -3.63 -3.88 19.81
C ASP A 366 -4.93 -3.35 20.46
N GLU A 367 -4.87 -3.09 21.76
CA GLU A 367 -6.04 -2.65 22.54
C GLU A 367 -6.65 -1.33 22.03
N PRO A 368 -5.87 -0.29 21.66
CA PRO A 368 -6.41 0.92 21.05
C PRO A 368 -7.19 0.66 19.75
N ALA A 369 -6.62 -0.08 18.79
CA ALA A 369 -7.29 -0.37 17.53
C ALA A 369 -8.54 -1.23 17.75
N ALA A 370 -8.50 -2.20 18.67
CA ALA A 370 -9.67 -2.99 19.03
C ALA A 370 -10.80 -2.14 19.64
N SER A 371 -10.47 -1.13 20.43
CA SER A 371 -11.46 -0.23 21.05
C SER A 371 -12.08 0.73 20.03
N GLN A 372 -11.31 1.17 19.03
CA GLN A 372 -11.80 2.00 17.92
C GLN A 372 -12.79 1.25 17.01
N LEU A 373 -12.76 -0.09 16.98
CA LEU A 373 -13.73 -0.90 16.25
C LEU A 373 -15.14 -0.90 16.86
N ALA A 374 -15.33 -0.35 18.06
CA ALA A 374 -16.63 -0.31 18.75
C ALA A 374 -17.73 0.42 17.96
N GLY A 375 -17.37 1.36 17.08
CA GLY A 375 -18.29 2.08 16.20
C GLY A 375 -18.68 1.32 14.93
N THR A 376 -18.09 0.15 14.68
CA THR A 376 -18.21 -0.59 13.41
C THR A 376 -19.15 -1.80 13.54
N ALA A 377 -19.48 -2.44 12.42
CA ALA A 377 -20.27 -3.68 12.40
C ALA A 377 -19.49 -4.93 12.86
N VAL A 378 -18.18 -4.81 13.10
CA VAL A 378 -17.32 -5.94 13.46
C VAL A 378 -17.75 -6.50 14.81
N SER A 379 -18.13 -7.77 14.83
CA SER A 379 -18.50 -8.49 16.07
C SER A 379 -17.75 -9.82 16.22
N THR A 380 -17.00 -10.23 15.20
CA THR A 380 -16.17 -11.43 15.19
C THR A 380 -14.80 -11.10 14.63
N MET A 381 -13.74 -11.58 15.27
CA MET A 381 -12.35 -11.39 14.84
C MET A 381 -11.67 -12.75 14.68
N LEU A 382 -10.93 -12.94 13.60
CA LEU A 382 -10.11 -14.14 13.39
C LEU A 382 -8.70 -13.87 13.95
N LEU A 383 -8.43 -14.35 15.17
CA LEU A 383 -7.20 -14.02 15.90
C LEU A 383 -6.29 -15.23 16.06
N HIS A 384 -4.99 -14.95 16.11
CA HIS A 384 -4.01 -15.94 16.51
C HIS A 384 -3.99 -16.06 18.04
N PRO A 385 -3.85 -17.28 18.62
CA PRO A 385 -3.82 -17.44 20.08
C PRO A 385 -2.72 -16.63 20.79
N ASP A 386 -1.58 -16.39 20.13
CA ASP A 386 -0.47 -15.59 20.70
C ASP A 386 -0.81 -14.09 20.84
N SER A 387 -1.93 -13.64 20.26
CA SER A 387 -2.45 -12.28 20.39
C SER A 387 -3.41 -12.12 21.57
N LEU A 388 -3.42 -13.08 22.50
CA LEU A 388 -4.30 -13.12 23.66
C LEU A 388 -3.49 -13.44 24.92
N ALA A 389 -3.83 -12.80 26.04
CA ALA A 389 -3.06 -12.92 27.28
C ALA A 389 -3.07 -14.34 27.89
N SER A 390 -4.15 -15.10 27.71
CA SER A 390 -4.24 -16.49 28.10
C SER A 390 -5.37 -17.20 27.37
N THR A 391 -5.11 -18.40 26.87
CA THR A 391 -6.12 -19.33 26.35
C THR A 391 -6.01 -20.64 27.14
N ASP A 392 -7.11 -21.38 27.22
CA ASP A 392 -7.16 -22.71 27.86
C ASP A 392 -6.49 -23.82 27.01
N GLY A 393 -5.75 -23.42 25.96
CA GLY A 393 -5.18 -24.34 24.97
C GLY A 393 -6.20 -24.92 23.99
N SER A 394 -7.47 -24.51 24.06
CA SER A 394 -8.51 -24.87 23.10
C SER A 394 -8.59 -23.88 21.93
N LEU A 395 -9.36 -24.24 20.90
CA LEU A 395 -9.76 -23.38 19.79
C LEU A 395 -11.23 -22.94 19.93
N ARG A 396 -11.78 -22.96 21.15
CA ARG A 396 -13.12 -22.45 21.40
C ARG A 396 -13.12 -20.94 21.25
N PRO A 397 -14.25 -20.36 20.79
CA PRO A 397 -14.37 -18.91 20.72
C PRO A 397 -14.31 -18.31 22.12
N VAL A 398 -13.68 -17.15 22.23
CA VAL A 398 -13.61 -16.37 23.47
C VAL A 398 -14.22 -14.99 23.24
N ARG A 399 -14.66 -14.32 24.32
CA ARG A 399 -15.02 -12.90 24.24
C ARG A 399 -13.77 -12.07 24.49
N LEU A 400 -13.56 -11.03 23.70
CA LEU A 400 -12.47 -10.10 23.93
C LEU A 400 -12.88 -9.07 24.97
N SER A 401 -11.96 -8.77 25.87
CA SER A 401 -12.01 -7.59 26.71
C SER A 401 -11.30 -6.46 25.97
N THR A 402 -12.00 -5.37 25.70
CA THR A 402 -11.44 -4.14 25.09
C THR A 402 -11.52 -3.00 26.11
N ALA A 403 -10.83 -1.88 25.85
CA ALA A 403 -10.90 -0.71 26.72
C ALA A 403 -12.31 -0.10 26.75
N ASN A 404 -13.14 -0.39 25.75
CA ASN A 404 -14.56 -0.10 25.76
C ASN A 404 -15.33 -1.31 26.33
N SER A 405 -15.80 -1.20 27.58
CA SER A 405 -16.52 -2.27 28.27
C SER A 405 -17.80 -2.73 27.58
N ASP A 406 -18.42 -1.87 26.76
CA ASP A 406 -19.65 -2.17 26.04
C ASP A 406 -19.38 -2.93 24.72
N TYR A 407 -18.11 -2.95 24.27
CA TYR A 407 -17.67 -3.63 23.06
C TYR A 407 -16.79 -4.84 23.39
N THR A 408 -17.39 -6.02 23.36
CA THR A 408 -16.71 -7.29 23.70
C THR A 408 -16.75 -8.28 22.54
N PRO A 409 -16.13 -8.03 21.37
CA PRO A 409 -16.28 -8.89 20.18
C PRO A 409 -15.87 -10.36 20.43
N ASN A 410 -16.40 -11.27 19.62
CA ASN A 410 -16.01 -12.69 19.66
C ASN A 410 -14.68 -12.88 18.93
N ALA A 411 -13.71 -13.58 19.53
CA ALA A 411 -12.53 -14.07 18.85
C ALA A 411 -12.71 -15.52 18.43
N ARG A 412 -12.52 -15.80 17.14
CA ARG A 412 -12.34 -17.14 16.59
C ARG A 412 -10.84 -17.38 16.43
N LEU A 413 -10.36 -18.48 17.00
CA LEU A 413 -8.94 -18.76 17.07
C LEU A 413 -8.48 -19.48 15.81
N ILE A 414 -7.48 -18.92 15.14
CA ILE A 414 -6.73 -19.57 14.06
C ILE A 414 -5.95 -20.73 14.67
N ASP A 415 -5.91 -21.90 13.99
CA ASP A 415 -5.06 -22.99 14.45
C ASP A 415 -3.59 -22.62 14.21
N PRO A 416 -2.80 -22.37 15.29
CA PRO A 416 -1.44 -21.86 15.17
C PRO A 416 -0.51 -22.88 14.50
N LEU A 417 -0.76 -24.17 14.65
CA LEU A 417 0.12 -25.18 14.07
C LEU A 417 -0.09 -25.31 12.57
N VAL A 418 -1.36 -25.39 12.14
CA VAL A 418 -1.65 -25.49 10.71
C VAL A 418 -1.26 -24.19 9.99
N ALA A 419 -1.50 -23.04 10.61
CA ALA A 419 -1.04 -21.75 10.08
C ALA A 419 0.49 -21.67 9.95
N ASP A 420 1.25 -22.13 10.97
CA ASP A 420 2.72 -22.20 10.91
C ASP A 420 3.20 -23.15 9.80
N ALA A 421 2.54 -24.29 9.61
CA ALA A 421 2.91 -25.27 8.60
C ALA A 421 2.71 -24.76 7.17
N LEU A 422 1.62 -24.02 6.93
CA LEU A 422 1.34 -23.38 5.63
C LEU A 422 2.15 -22.10 5.39
N ASN A 423 2.90 -21.64 6.41
CA ASN A 423 3.72 -20.44 6.35
C ASN A 423 5.16 -20.74 6.83
N PRO A 424 5.99 -21.40 5.99
CA PRO A 424 7.38 -21.70 6.37
C PRO A 424 8.21 -20.45 6.69
N MET A 425 7.76 -19.27 6.26
CA MET A 425 8.41 -17.99 6.53
C MET A 425 8.13 -17.45 7.95
N ARG A 426 6.99 -17.81 8.56
CA ARG A 426 6.54 -17.32 9.86
C ARG A 426 7.45 -17.73 11.01
N GLY A 427 8.07 -18.91 10.91
CA GLY A 427 9.03 -19.41 11.90
C GLY A 427 10.36 -18.61 11.96
N GLN A 428 10.61 -17.74 10.97
CA GLN A 428 11.85 -16.97 10.87
C GLN A 428 11.68 -15.50 11.30
N SER A 429 10.55 -14.87 10.96
CA SER A 429 10.14 -13.53 11.44
C SER A 429 8.68 -13.26 11.09
N ALA A 430 7.98 -12.44 11.89
CA ALA A 430 6.66 -11.90 11.51
C ALA A 430 6.76 -11.04 10.24
N ALA A 431 7.89 -10.39 9.98
CA ALA A 431 8.18 -9.58 8.78
C ALA A 431 7.86 -10.28 7.46
N ASN A 432 7.96 -11.61 7.44
CA ASN A 432 7.74 -12.39 6.22
C ASN A 432 6.31 -12.93 6.10
N SER A 433 5.43 -12.72 7.09
CA SER A 433 4.03 -13.19 7.06
C SER A 433 3.17 -12.46 6.03
N THR A 434 3.58 -11.25 5.64
CA THR A 434 2.89 -10.38 4.69
C THR A 434 3.46 -10.47 3.28
N ARG A 435 4.54 -11.24 3.08
CA ARG A 435 5.12 -11.54 1.76
C ARG A 435 4.41 -12.75 1.11
N LEU A 436 4.65 -12.98 -0.18
CA LEU A 436 4.24 -14.22 -0.82
C LEU A 436 4.84 -15.40 -0.05
N SER A 437 3.98 -16.36 0.33
CA SER A 437 4.42 -17.55 1.05
C SER A 437 3.58 -18.76 0.64
N PRO A 438 4.22 -19.92 0.40
CA PRO A 438 5.68 -20.10 0.35
C PRO A 438 6.33 -19.39 -0.85
N LEU A 439 7.64 -19.18 -0.78
CA LEU A 439 8.42 -18.66 -1.92
C LEU A 439 8.83 -19.84 -2.80
N GLY A 440 8.51 -19.79 -4.08
CA GLY A 440 8.75 -20.91 -5.00
C GLY A 440 7.70 -22.00 -4.83
N ASP A 441 8.14 -23.26 -4.79
CA ASP A 441 7.31 -24.45 -4.68
C ASP A 441 6.57 -24.54 -3.33
N ALA A 442 5.25 -24.73 -3.39
CA ALA A 442 4.39 -24.81 -2.23
C ALA A 442 4.15 -26.23 -1.71
N THR A 443 4.47 -27.26 -2.50
CA THR A 443 4.22 -28.66 -2.17
C THR A 443 4.72 -29.04 -0.77
N PRO A 444 5.95 -28.68 -0.33
CA PRO A 444 6.42 -29.00 1.01
C PRO A 444 5.54 -28.39 2.13
N ALA A 445 5.18 -27.11 1.99
CA ALA A 445 4.35 -26.41 2.98
C ALA A 445 2.91 -26.94 3.03
N LEU A 446 2.36 -27.33 1.87
CA LEU A 446 1.03 -27.92 1.78
C LEU A 446 0.99 -29.32 2.40
N LEU A 447 2.02 -30.14 2.17
CA LEU A 447 2.20 -31.45 2.83
C LEU A 447 2.35 -31.29 4.34
N ASP A 448 3.13 -30.31 4.78
CA ASP A 448 3.29 -29.97 6.19
C ASP A 448 1.96 -29.51 6.82
N GLY A 449 1.14 -28.77 6.07
CA GLY A 449 -0.22 -28.40 6.45
C GLY A 449 -1.13 -29.62 6.65
N LEU A 450 -1.15 -30.54 5.67
CA LEU A 450 -1.90 -31.80 5.77
C LEU A 450 -1.40 -32.69 6.91
N ALA A 451 -0.09 -32.77 7.11
CA ALA A 451 0.54 -33.49 8.21
C ALA A 451 0.14 -32.90 9.57
N SER A 452 0.17 -31.58 9.69
CA SER A 452 -0.21 -30.87 10.92
C SER A 452 -1.68 -31.05 11.27
N LEU A 453 -2.56 -31.02 10.25
CA LEU A 453 -3.99 -31.28 10.39
C LEU A 453 -4.27 -32.75 10.75
N THR A 454 -3.56 -33.68 10.13
CA THR A 454 -3.63 -35.12 10.46
C THR A 454 -3.20 -35.37 11.90
N PHE A 455 -2.14 -34.70 12.36
CA PHE A 455 -1.76 -34.78 13.76
C PHE A 455 -2.85 -34.21 14.68
N ARG A 456 -3.41 -33.03 14.34
CA ARG A 456 -4.49 -32.41 15.14
C ARG A 456 -5.67 -33.35 15.28
N SER A 457 -6.07 -33.99 14.20
CA SER A 457 -7.25 -34.85 14.19
C SER A 457 -7.07 -36.20 14.88
N ARG A 458 -5.83 -36.62 15.15
CA ARG A 458 -5.54 -37.93 15.71
C ARG A 458 -4.98 -37.89 17.13
N SER A 459 -3.91 -37.12 17.33
CA SER A 459 -3.03 -37.26 18.49
C SER A 459 -3.05 -36.03 19.41
N ALA A 460 -3.67 -34.95 18.97
CA ALA A 460 -3.78 -33.73 19.76
C ALA A 460 -5.00 -32.92 19.36
N THR A 461 -6.14 -33.60 19.41
CA THR A 461 -7.46 -32.99 19.29
C THR A 461 -7.62 -31.96 20.39
N VAL A 462 -8.05 -30.77 20.02
CA VAL A 462 -8.36 -29.68 20.95
C VAL A 462 -9.83 -29.30 20.80
N PRO A 463 -10.53 -28.91 21.87
CA PRO A 463 -11.92 -28.46 21.75
C PRO A 463 -12.04 -27.24 20.84
N GLY A 464 -13.07 -27.19 19.98
CA GLY A 464 -13.31 -26.06 19.06
C GLY A 464 -13.16 -26.46 17.59
N THR A 465 -13.21 -25.46 16.71
CA THR A 465 -13.07 -25.64 15.25
C THR A 465 -11.66 -25.30 14.83
N THR A 466 -11.00 -26.18 14.08
CA THR A 466 -9.71 -25.89 13.45
C THR A 466 -9.94 -24.95 12.28
N LEU A 467 -9.59 -23.67 12.47
CA LEU A 467 -9.58 -22.66 11.41
C LEU A 467 -8.22 -22.66 10.73
N ILE A 468 -8.18 -23.17 9.50
CA ILE A 468 -7.02 -23.15 8.61
C ILE A 468 -6.97 -21.79 7.93
N ALA A 469 -6.03 -20.95 8.35
CA ALA A 469 -5.79 -19.64 7.76
C ALA A 469 -4.38 -19.63 7.14
N PRO A 470 -4.26 -19.82 5.81
CA PRO A 470 -2.98 -19.65 5.12
C PRO A 470 -2.45 -18.20 5.23
N PRO A 471 -1.18 -17.95 4.85
CA PRO A 471 -0.64 -16.59 4.74
C PRO A 471 -1.55 -15.64 3.94
N ARG A 472 -1.54 -14.34 4.24
CA ARG A 472 -2.37 -13.35 3.51
C ARG A 472 -2.12 -13.43 2.00
N ARG A 473 -0.86 -13.48 1.59
CA ARG A 473 -0.44 -13.62 0.19
C ARG A 473 -0.04 -15.07 -0.10
N TRP A 474 -0.98 -15.97 0.11
CA TRP A 474 -0.75 -17.40 -0.14
C TRP A 474 -0.38 -17.64 -1.60
N ASN A 475 0.66 -18.45 -1.83
CA ASN A 475 1.29 -18.61 -3.14
C ASN A 475 1.42 -20.06 -3.62
N PRO A 476 0.39 -20.92 -3.52
CA PRO A 476 0.38 -22.17 -4.27
C PRO A 476 0.04 -21.91 -5.75
N ASP A 477 0.58 -22.73 -6.64
CA ASP A 477 0.10 -22.83 -8.01
C ASP A 477 -1.21 -23.65 -8.10
N GLU A 478 -1.74 -23.80 -9.32
CA GLU A 478 -2.98 -24.54 -9.56
C GLU A 478 -2.88 -26.02 -9.18
N GLY A 479 -1.80 -26.69 -9.57
CA GLY A 479 -1.60 -28.11 -9.32
C GLY A 479 -1.35 -28.39 -7.84
N GLU A 480 -0.55 -27.56 -7.19
CA GLU A 480 -0.26 -27.62 -5.76
C GLU A 480 -1.53 -27.43 -4.91
N LEU A 481 -2.35 -26.42 -5.22
CA LEU A 481 -3.60 -26.20 -4.48
C LEU A 481 -4.61 -27.32 -4.73
N ARG A 482 -4.71 -27.81 -5.96
CA ARG A 482 -5.53 -28.97 -6.32
C ARG A 482 -5.17 -30.17 -5.44
N ASP A 483 -3.88 -30.45 -5.38
CA ASP A 483 -3.29 -31.52 -4.60
C ASP A 483 -3.64 -31.40 -3.11
N PHE A 484 -3.49 -30.21 -2.53
CA PHE A 484 -3.89 -29.93 -1.15
C PHE A 484 -5.39 -30.16 -0.89
N LEU A 485 -6.27 -29.68 -1.78
CA LEU A 485 -7.73 -29.88 -1.67
C LEU A 485 -8.11 -31.37 -1.78
N SER A 486 -7.44 -32.12 -2.66
CA SER A 486 -7.60 -33.57 -2.77
C SER A 486 -7.13 -34.29 -1.49
N GLY A 487 -6.05 -33.80 -0.86
CA GLY A 487 -5.61 -34.25 0.46
C GLY A 487 -6.64 -33.99 1.57
N LEU A 488 -7.27 -32.81 1.60
CA LEU A 488 -8.35 -32.50 2.55
C LEU A 488 -9.58 -33.41 2.33
N ARG A 489 -9.94 -33.67 1.07
CA ARG A 489 -10.99 -34.62 0.70
C ARG A 489 -10.65 -36.03 1.22
N THR A 490 -9.41 -36.46 1.04
CA THR A 490 -8.91 -37.76 1.53
C THR A 490 -9.01 -37.88 3.05
N LEU A 491 -8.65 -36.82 3.80
CA LEU A 491 -8.80 -36.79 5.26
C LEU A 491 -10.26 -36.85 5.69
N ARG A 492 -11.16 -36.18 4.98
CA ARG A 492 -12.60 -36.24 5.23
C ARG A 492 -13.13 -37.66 5.02
N ASP A 493 -12.78 -38.27 3.90
CA ASP A 493 -13.25 -39.61 3.54
C ASP A 493 -12.71 -40.68 4.50
N ALA A 494 -11.52 -40.46 5.06
CA ALA A 494 -10.95 -41.28 6.11
C ALA A 494 -11.50 -40.97 7.53
N GLY A 495 -12.43 -40.02 7.67
CA GLY A 495 -13.06 -39.65 8.93
C GLY A 495 -12.21 -38.79 9.88
N PHE A 496 -11.06 -38.28 9.44
CA PHE A 496 -10.17 -37.45 10.26
C PHE A 496 -10.73 -36.04 10.44
N VAL A 497 -11.34 -35.49 9.40
CA VAL A 497 -11.86 -34.11 9.43
C VAL A 497 -13.31 -34.05 8.96
N ARG A 498 -14.05 -33.08 9.47
CA ARG A 498 -15.40 -32.75 9.01
C ARG A 498 -15.46 -31.28 8.62
N PRO A 499 -15.67 -30.95 7.33
CA PRO A 499 -15.84 -29.56 6.91
C PRO A 499 -17.02 -28.91 7.64
N THR A 500 -16.81 -27.69 8.16
CA THR A 500 -17.83 -26.89 8.85
C THR A 500 -17.77 -25.45 8.38
N ALA A 501 -18.94 -24.83 8.20
CA ALA A 501 -19.02 -23.42 7.86
C ALA A 501 -18.35 -22.56 8.94
N LEU A 502 -17.79 -21.42 8.53
CA LEU A 502 -17.32 -20.41 9.47
C LEU A 502 -18.52 -20.00 10.35
N PRO A 503 -18.53 -20.26 11.66
CA PRO A 503 -19.74 -20.05 12.45
C PRO A 503 -20.09 -18.57 12.59
N GLU A 504 -21.35 -18.21 12.38
CA GLU A 504 -21.86 -16.87 12.68
C GLU A 504 -21.92 -16.66 14.19
N SER A 505 -21.58 -15.45 14.64
CA SER A 505 -21.76 -15.02 16.04
C SER A 505 -23.26 -14.81 16.32
N GLY A 506 -24.00 -15.92 16.45
CA GLY A 506 -25.46 -15.88 16.71
C GLY A 506 -26.10 -17.22 17.07
N GLY A 507 -25.40 -18.35 16.92
CA GLY A 507 -25.93 -19.67 17.30
C GLY A 507 -25.90 -19.91 18.82
N SER A 508 -26.79 -19.25 19.55
CA SER A 508 -27.26 -19.74 20.85
C SER A 508 -27.82 -21.15 20.68
N SER A 509 -27.39 -22.06 21.56
CA SER A 509 -27.97 -23.37 21.87
C SER A 509 -29.15 -23.82 20.99
N THR A 510 -28.95 -24.88 20.20
CA THR A 510 -30.06 -25.74 19.82
C THR A 510 -30.83 -26.14 21.08
N LYS A 511 -32.05 -25.60 21.23
CA LYS A 511 -33.08 -26.17 22.09
C LYS A 511 -33.40 -27.57 21.56
N GLN A 512 -32.64 -28.56 21.99
CA GLN A 512 -33.07 -29.94 21.90
C GLN A 512 -33.78 -30.25 23.23
N GLY A 513 -35.10 -30.38 23.14
CA GLY A 513 -35.93 -30.72 24.27
C GLY A 513 -35.55 -32.09 24.82
N ALA A 514 -35.12 -32.11 26.08
CA ALA A 514 -35.27 -33.24 26.96
C ALA A 514 -35.51 -32.67 28.36
N ALA A 515 -36.73 -32.86 28.87
CA ALA A 515 -37.04 -32.60 30.25
C ALA A 515 -36.22 -33.57 31.13
N GLY A 516 -35.41 -33.03 32.04
CA GLY A 516 -34.64 -33.82 32.99
C GLY A 516 -33.76 -32.96 33.87
N THR A 517 -34.18 -32.80 35.13
CA THR A 517 -33.39 -32.42 36.33
C THR A 517 -32.43 -31.23 36.23
N ARG A 518 -32.83 -30.18 36.95
CA ARG A 518 -32.16 -28.91 37.17
C ARG A 518 -30.92 -29.09 38.07
N GLU A 519 -29.74 -29.25 37.49
CA GLU A 519 -28.49 -28.91 38.16
C GLU A 519 -28.15 -27.44 37.87
N GLN A 520 -28.24 -26.61 38.92
CA GLN A 520 -27.66 -25.27 38.93
C GLN A 520 -26.13 -25.39 38.97
N SER A 521 -25.49 -25.44 37.80
CA SER A 521 -24.09 -25.01 37.69
C SER A 521 -24.04 -23.49 37.58
N ALA A 522 -23.47 -22.86 38.61
CA ALA A 522 -23.13 -21.45 38.60
C ALA A 522 -22.01 -21.17 37.59
N GLY A 523 -22.22 -20.16 36.73
CA GLY A 523 -21.17 -19.33 36.12
C GLY A 523 -20.24 -20.00 35.10
N SER A 524 -20.60 -19.96 33.81
CA SER A 524 -19.63 -19.99 32.72
C SER A 524 -20.18 -19.24 31.51
N GLY A 525 -20.38 -17.92 31.67
CA GLY A 525 -20.37 -17.05 30.50
C GLY A 525 -19.01 -17.17 29.80
N PRO A 526 -18.92 -16.95 28.47
CA PRO A 526 -17.65 -17.05 27.77
C PRO A 526 -16.62 -16.16 28.45
N GLN A 527 -15.48 -16.76 28.82
CA GLN A 527 -14.38 -16.09 29.49
C GLN A 527 -13.96 -14.87 28.67
N GLN A 528 -13.97 -13.70 29.28
CA GLN A 528 -13.39 -12.51 28.67
C GLN A 528 -11.87 -12.63 28.74
N VAL A 529 -11.21 -12.45 27.60
CA VAL A 529 -9.77 -12.57 27.45
C VAL A 529 -9.22 -11.23 26.98
N ALA A 530 -8.16 -10.76 27.64
CA ALA A 530 -7.47 -9.54 27.25
C ALA A 530 -6.67 -9.75 25.96
N ILE A 531 -6.68 -8.73 25.11
CA ILE A 531 -5.89 -8.68 23.89
C ILE A 531 -4.41 -8.47 24.28
N THR A 532 -3.51 -9.10 23.55
CA THR A 532 -2.06 -8.89 23.68
C THR A 532 -1.48 -8.70 22.29
N TYR A 533 -0.53 -7.77 22.17
CA TYR A 533 0.11 -7.49 20.89
C TYR A 533 1.50 -8.14 20.82
N PRO A 534 1.73 -9.15 19.95
CA PRO A 534 3.01 -9.85 19.88
C PRO A 534 4.16 -8.91 19.51
N THR A 535 5.31 -9.06 20.17
CA THR A 535 6.51 -8.25 19.91
C THR A 535 7.05 -8.44 18.50
N SER A 536 6.90 -9.64 17.93
CA SER A 536 7.23 -9.92 16.54
C SER A 536 6.38 -9.09 15.59
N SER A 537 5.07 -9.00 15.81
CA SER A 537 4.17 -8.15 15.01
C SER A 537 4.49 -6.66 15.19
N ALA A 538 4.89 -6.22 16.38
CA ALA A 538 5.30 -4.83 16.64
C ALA A 538 6.59 -4.41 15.93
N ALA A 539 7.55 -5.34 15.76
CA ALA A 539 8.84 -5.05 15.15
C ALA A 539 8.74 -4.62 13.68
N ASP A 540 7.70 -5.08 12.98
CA ASP A 540 7.54 -4.91 11.54
C ASP A 540 6.44 -3.92 11.15
N GLU A 541 5.89 -3.17 12.10
CA GLU A 541 4.86 -2.18 11.83
C GLU A 541 5.32 -1.07 10.87
N ILE A 542 4.35 -0.43 10.21
CA ILE A 542 4.59 0.76 9.41
C ILE A 542 5.09 1.88 10.36
N PRO A 543 6.23 2.53 10.07
CA PRO A 543 6.80 3.53 11.00
C PRO A 543 5.88 4.72 11.22
N GLN A 544 5.80 5.22 12.47
CA GLN A 544 4.95 6.35 12.85
C GLN A 544 5.09 7.57 11.94
N ARG A 545 6.31 7.90 11.48
CA ARG A 545 6.54 9.02 10.57
C ARG A 545 5.76 8.89 9.25
N VAL A 546 5.59 7.66 8.73
CA VAL A 546 4.80 7.41 7.52
C VAL A 546 3.31 7.58 7.82
N LEU A 547 2.88 7.15 9.01
CA LEU A 547 1.51 7.29 9.48
C LEU A 547 1.11 8.76 9.72
N ASP A 548 2.01 9.58 10.27
CA ASP A 548 1.79 11.02 10.46
C ASP A 548 1.61 11.76 9.11
N GLU A 549 2.35 11.34 8.08
CA GLU A 549 2.21 11.86 6.72
C GLU A 549 0.86 11.43 6.13
N LEU A 550 0.50 10.16 6.27
CA LEU A 550 -0.80 9.62 5.84
C LEU A 550 -1.96 10.39 6.51
N ALA A 551 -1.91 10.60 7.82
CA ALA A 551 -2.90 11.39 8.57
C ALA A 551 -2.98 12.85 8.07
N THR A 552 -1.83 13.44 7.74
CA THR A 552 -1.77 14.78 7.15
C THR A 552 -2.45 14.85 5.80
N GLN A 553 -2.29 13.84 4.94
CA GLN A 553 -2.98 13.79 3.66
C GLN A 553 -4.47 13.48 3.82
N ASN A 554 -4.85 12.60 4.75
CA ASN A 554 -6.25 12.31 5.03
C ASN A 554 -7.03 13.56 5.47
N ARG A 555 -6.45 14.39 6.35
CA ARG A 555 -7.05 15.69 6.74
C ARG A 555 -7.34 16.59 5.54
N LYS A 556 -6.43 16.64 4.56
CA LYS A 556 -6.63 17.42 3.32
C LYS A 556 -7.74 16.82 2.45
N VAL A 557 -7.86 15.50 2.36
CA VAL A 557 -8.98 14.83 1.66
C VAL A 557 -10.31 15.18 2.34
N GLY A 558 -10.38 15.11 3.67
CA GLY A 558 -11.58 15.50 4.42
C GLY A 558 -11.94 16.98 4.28
N GLN A 559 -10.95 17.88 4.16
CA GLN A 559 -11.19 19.29 3.86
C GLN A 559 -11.69 19.50 2.43
N LEU A 560 -11.19 18.74 1.46
CA LEU A 560 -11.70 18.75 0.09
C LEU A 560 -13.15 18.26 0.04
N TYR A 561 -13.49 17.20 0.77
CA TYR A 561 -14.86 16.68 0.85
C TYR A 561 -15.84 17.74 1.38
N ARG A 562 -15.50 18.39 2.51
CA ARG A 562 -16.33 19.46 3.10
C ARG A 562 -16.44 20.70 2.21
N ALA A 563 -15.40 21.00 1.43
CA ALA A 563 -15.41 22.08 0.47
C ALA A 563 -16.22 21.74 -0.80
N ALA A 564 -16.43 20.46 -1.09
CA ALA A 564 -17.16 20.01 -2.26
C ALA A 564 -18.67 19.98 -2.01
N ALA A 565 -19.43 20.38 -3.02
CA ALA A 565 -20.89 20.30 -3.02
C ALA A 565 -21.38 19.70 -4.34
N ARG A 566 -22.47 18.93 -4.24
CA ARG A 566 -23.16 18.38 -5.42
C ARG A 566 -23.59 19.54 -6.33
N GLU A 567 -23.27 19.43 -7.62
CA GLU A 567 -23.77 20.35 -8.64
C GLU A 567 -25.13 19.85 -9.12
N PRO A 568 -26.24 20.59 -8.93
CA PRO A 568 -27.58 20.12 -9.29
C PRO A 568 -27.71 19.68 -10.75
N ALA A 569 -27.00 20.34 -11.67
CA ALA A 569 -27.03 20.03 -13.10
C ALA A 569 -26.29 18.75 -13.49
N LYS A 570 -25.36 18.26 -12.66
CA LYS A 570 -24.51 17.08 -12.97
C LYS A 570 -24.78 15.88 -12.08
N ASN A 571 -25.44 16.09 -10.94
CA ASN A 571 -25.81 15.07 -9.97
C ASN A 571 -24.63 14.20 -9.48
N VAL A 572 -23.41 14.76 -9.48
CA VAL A 572 -22.20 14.06 -9.05
C VAL A 572 -21.99 14.26 -7.56
N ASP A 573 -21.82 13.16 -6.83
CA ASP A 573 -21.53 13.16 -5.40
C ASP A 573 -20.09 13.63 -5.11
N PRO A 574 -19.86 14.53 -4.14
CA PRO A 574 -18.52 14.80 -3.60
C PRO A 574 -17.68 13.54 -3.32
N ALA A 575 -18.30 12.48 -2.80
CA ALA A 575 -17.63 11.22 -2.51
C ALA A 575 -16.98 10.58 -3.75
N SER A 576 -17.56 10.76 -4.95
CA SER A 576 -16.98 10.24 -6.20
C SER A 576 -15.59 10.81 -6.54
N VAL A 577 -15.23 11.95 -5.93
CA VAL A 577 -13.89 12.55 -6.07
C VAL A 577 -13.00 12.16 -4.90
N THR A 578 -13.53 12.07 -3.68
CA THR A 578 -12.72 11.88 -2.46
C THR A 578 -12.52 10.42 -2.07
N THR A 579 -13.47 9.53 -2.31
CA THR A 579 -13.32 8.08 -2.03
C THR A 579 -12.12 7.48 -2.77
N PRO A 580 -11.90 7.73 -4.09
CA PRO A 580 -10.69 7.28 -4.76
C PRO A 580 -9.38 7.79 -4.13
N LEU A 581 -9.42 8.97 -3.49
CA LEU A 581 -8.25 9.55 -2.80
C LEU A 581 -8.02 8.88 -1.44
N ARG A 582 -9.08 8.59 -0.68
CA ARG A 582 -9.00 7.83 0.57
C ARG A 582 -8.53 6.39 0.32
N ASN A 583 -9.05 5.73 -0.71
CA ASN A 583 -8.58 4.41 -1.14
C ASN A 583 -7.08 4.43 -1.47
N GLY A 584 -6.60 5.50 -2.11
CA GLY A 584 -5.17 5.71 -2.34
C GLY A 584 -4.34 5.81 -1.05
N LEU A 585 -4.89 6.42 0.00
CA LEU A 585 -4.24 6.48 1.32
C LEU A 585 -4.26 5.12 2.03
N LEU A 586 -5.38 4.38 1.96
CA LEU A 586 -5.49 3.02 2.50
C LEU A 586 -4.43 2.08 1.89
N ARG A 587 -4.17 2.18 0.58
CA ARG A 587 -3.04 1.47 -0.06
C ARG A 587 -1.67 1.81 0.54
N GLY A 588 -1.50 3.04 1.06
CA GLY A 588 -0.30 3.44 1.79
C GLY A 588 -0.15 2.80 3.17
N ALA A 589 -1.25 2.36 3.79
CA ALA A 589 -1.30 1.65 5.06
C ALA A 589 -1.48 0.13 4.92
N SER A 590 -1.31 -0.43 3.71
CA SER A 590 -1.43 -1.88 3.48
C SER A 590 -0.46 -2.68 4.36
N SER A 591 -0.94 -3.81 4.89
CA SER A 591 -0.14 -4.81 5.60
C SER A 591 1.08 -5.28 4.78
N ALA A 592 1.00 -5.17 3.45
CA ALA A 592 2.07 -5.52 2.51
C ALA A 592 3.39 -4.80 2.80
N TRP A 593 3.32 -3.64 3.46
CA TRP A 593 4.47 -2.78 3.71
C TRP A 593 5.06 -2.95 5.11
N ARG A 594 4.54 -3.90 5.91
CA ARG A 594 5.20 -4.31 7.15
C ARG A 594 6.63 -4.78 6.86
N GLY A 595 7.60 -4.31 7.64
CA GLY A 595 9.03 -4.52 7.40
C GLY A 595 9.63 -3.77 6.20
N GLU A 596 8.81 -3.04 5.42
CA GLU A 596 9.19 -2.40 4.15
C GLU A 596 8.93 -0.89 4.16
N SER A 597 9.51 -0.20 5.15
CA SER A 597 9.29 1.24 5.40
C SER A 597 9.49 2.15 4.18
N GLY A 598 10.49 1.85 3.34
CA GLY A 598 10.75 2.60 2.11
C GLY A 598 9.61 2.47 1.09
N THR A 599 8.98 1.30 1.03
CA THR A 599 7.84 1.03 0.16
C THR A 599 6.58 1.70 0.69
N ALA A 600 6.31 1.60 2.00
CA ALA A 600 5.18 2.29 2.64
C ALA A 600 5.22 3.81 2.33
N ARG A 601 6.39 4.43 2.51
CA ARG A 601 6.59 5.86 2.23
C ARG A 601 6.31 6.22 0.77
N ARG A 602 6.82 5.43 -0.19
CA ARG A 602 6.57 5.69 -1.63
C ARG A 602 5.08 5.63 -1.98
N TRP A 603 4.31 4.77 -1.31
CA TRP A 603 2.85 4.69 -1.52
C TRP A 603 2.12 5.90 -0.96
N VAL A 604 2.48 6.36 0.25
CA VAL A 604 1.94 7.60 0.81
C VAL A 604 2.32 8.81 -0.06
N ASP A 605 3.57 8.90 -0.53
CA ASP A 605 4.02 9.95 -1.45
C ASP A 605 3.25 9.91 -2.78
N THR A 606 2.91 8.71 -3.26
CA THR A 606 2.09 8.53 -4.47
C THR A 606 0.66 9.04 -4.26
N ALA A 607 0.05 8.72 -3.11
CA ALA A 607 -1.27 9.24 -2.74
C ALA A 607 -1.25 10.77 -2.59
N GLU A 608 -0.18 11.33 -2.00
CA GLU A 608 0.04 12.78 -1.92
C GLU A 608 0.08 13.41 -3.32
N GLN A 609 0.85 12.84 -4.25
CA GLN A 609 0.96 13.36 -5.62
C GLN A 609 -0.39 13.35 -6.34
N THR A 610 -1.16 12.27 -6.20
CA THR A 610 -2.51 12.16 -6.75
C THR A 610 -3.43 13.24 -6.16
N LEU A 611 -3.44 13.40 -4.83
CA LEU A 611 -4.20 14.43 -4.13
C LEU A 611 -3.80 15.84 -4.57
N ARG A 612 -2.50 16.14 -4.63
CA ARG A 612 -1.96 17.42 -5.10
C ARG A 612 -2.41 17.72 -6.52
N GLY A 613 -2.43 16.70 -7.38
CA GLY A 613 -2.99 16.79 -8.73
C GLY A 613 -4.47 17.14 -8.72
N VAL A 614 -5.28 16.55 -7.83
CA VAL A 614 -6.72 16.85 -7.71
C VAL A 614 -6.94 18.27 -7.17
N LEU A 615 -6.27 18.66 -6.07
CA LEU A 615 -6.32 20.02 -5.51
C LEU A 615 -5.84 21.08 -6.51
N GLY A 616 -4.91 20.72 -7.40
CA GLY A 616 -4.44 21.55 -8.51
C GLY A 616 -5.45 21.75 -9.65
N SER A 617 -6.52 20.97 -9.68
CA SER A 617 -7.60 21.08 -10.68
C SER A 617 -8.49 22.31 -10.44
N VAL A 618 -8.49 22.82 -9.21
CA VAL A 618 -9.06 24.12 -8.83
C VAL A 618 -7.92 25.12 -8.78
N ARG A 619 -7.89 26.06 -9.72
CA ARG A 619 -6.75 26.96 -9.89
C ARG A 619 -7.18 28.37 -10.23
N LEU A 620 -6.30 29.31 -9.91
CA LEU A 620 -6.38 30.67 -10.42
C LEU A 620 -6.10 30.66 -11.94
N GLY A 621 -6.78 31.53 -12.68
CA GLY A 621 -6.60 31.76 -14.10
C GLY A 621 -5.25 32.42 -14.40
N ASN A 622 -5.06 32.91 -15.62
CA ASN A 622 -3.84 33.65 -15.96
C ASN A 622 -4.00 35.12 -15.52
N PRO A 623 -3.13 35.63 -14.63
CA PRO A 623 -3.26 36.97 -14.08
C PRO A 623 -2.70 37.95 -15.10
N LYS A 624 -3.39 39.07 -15.30
CA LYS A 624 -2.85 40.20 -16.06
C LYS A 624 -2.26 41.22 -15.07
N PRO A 625 -1.11 41.85 -15.39
CA PRO A 625 -0.63 42.99 -14.62
C PRO A 625 -1.70 44.09 -14.59
N ILE A 626 -1.89 44.73 -13.44
CA ILE A 626 -2.85 45.82 -13.30
C ILE A 626 -2.13 47.12 -12.99
N SER A 627 -2.61 48.22 -13.59
CA SER A 627 -2.16 49.58 -13.27
C SER A 627 -3.32 50.38 -12.71
N LEU A 628 -3.15 50.90 -11.50
CA LEU A 628 -4.10 51.75 -10.81
C LEU A 628 -3.84 53.21 -11.18
N THR A 629 -4.87 53.88 -11.65
CA THR A 629 -4.88 55.32 -11.93
C THR A 629 -5.34 56.14 -10.72
N SER A 630 -5.90 55.50 -9.69
CA SER A 630 -6.34 56.10 -8.43
C SER A 630 -5.96 55.22 -7.23
N SER A 631 -6.20 55.68 -6.00
CA SER A 631 -5.92 54.91 -4.77
C SER A 631 -6.82 53.68 -4.58
N ASN A 632 -7.92 53.58 -5.32
CA ASN A 632 -8.88 52.47 -5.24
C ASN A 632 -9.01 51.76 -6.59
N GLY A 633 -8.91 50.44 -6.60
CA GLY A 633 -9.09 49.61 -7.78
C GLY A 633 -9.79 48.30 -7.49
N LYS A 634 -9.86 47.44 -8.51
CA LYS A 634 -10.36 46.07 -8.40
C LYS A 634 -9.27 45.11 -8.85
N LEU A 635 -9.10 44.01 -8.13
CA LEU A 635 -8.16 42.95 -8.49
C LEU A 635 -8.93 41.84 -9.22
N PRO A 636 -8.87 41.71 -10.55
CA PRO A 636 -9.58 40.67 -11.27
C PRO A 636 -8.94 39.30 -10.99
N VAL A 637 -9.67 38.46 -10.25
CA VAL A 637 -9.26 37.09 -9.92
C VAL A 637 -10.21 36.12 -10.61
N THR A 638 -9.73 35.41 -11.64
CA THR A 638 -10.49 34.33 -12.28
C THR A 638 -10.14 33.02 -11.61
N VAL A 639 -11.14 32.23 -11.22
CA VAL A 639 -10.99 30.88 -10.68
C VAL A 639 -11.56 29.89 -11.68
N VAL A 640 -10.82 28.80 -11.93
CA VAL A 640 -11.20 27.70 -12.82
C VAL A 640 -11.26 26.43 -11.99
N ASN A 641 -12.37 25.71 -12.08
CA ASN A 641 -12.59 24.44 -11.42
C ASN A 641 -12.80 23.37 -12.49
N ASN A 642 -11.85 22.44 -12.62
CA ASN A 642 -11.97 21.29 -13.53
C ASN A 642 -12.51 20.03 -12.85
N LEU A 643 -12.99 20.13 -11.59
CA LEU A 643 -13.61 19.02 -10.89
C LEU A 643 -15.11 18.93 -11.26
N PRO A 644 -15.70 17.72 -11.18
CA PRO A 644 -17.12 17.48 -11.47
C PRO A 644 -18.07 17.93 -10.36
N VAL A 645 -17.56 18.61 -9.34
CA VAL A 645 -18.31 19.09 -8.17
C VAL A 645 -18.09 20.59 -7.98
N THR A 646 -19.05 21.28 -7.38
CA THR A 646 -18.87 22.67 -6.95
C THR A 646 -17.86 22.70 -5.80
N ILE A 647 -16.98 23.71 -5.78
CA ILE A 647 -15.99 23.88 -4.71
C ILE A 647 -16.19 25.23 -4.02
N TRP A 648 -16.27 25.17 -2.69
CA TRP A 648 -16.22 26.33 -1.79
C TRP A 648 -14.78 26.63 -1.37
N PHE A 649 -14.42 27.91 -1.37
CA PHE A 649 -13.06 28.36 -1.05
C PHE A 649 -13.05 29.82 -0.57
N GLU A 650 -11.92 30.24 -0.03
CA GLU A 650 -11.61 31.61 0.37
C GLU A 650 -10.36 32.10 -0.39
N LEU A 651 -10.32 33.40 -0.67
CA LEU A 651 -9.16 34.07 -1.26
C LEU A 651 -8.29 34.64 -0.15
N HIS A 652 -7.12 34.07 0.03
CA HIS A 652 -6.10 34.64 0.89
C HIS A 652 -5.14 35.49 0.07
N VAL A 653 -5.05 36.78 0.43
CA VAL A 653 -4.30 37.76 -0.36
C VAL A 653 -3.18 38.36 0.50
N ASP A 654 -1.96 37.89 0.28
CA ASP A 654 -0.76 38.39 0.93
C ASP A 654 -0.29 39.67 0.22
N SER A 655 -0.52 40.83 0.86
CA SER A 655 -0.21 42.15 0.31
C SER A 655 0.93 42.83 1.06
N PRO A 656 1.85 43.54 0.37
CA PRO A 656 2.92 44.30 1.01
C PRO A 656 2.39 45.57 1.66
N ARG A 657 3.16 46.15 2.59
CA ARG A 657 2.80 47.41 3.28
C ARG A 657 2.44 48.53 2.29
N GLY A 658 1.29 49.15 2.51
CA GLY A 658 0.70 50.21 1.66
C GLY A 658 -0.22 49.71 0.55
N VAL A 659 -0.52 48.41 0.49
CA VAL A 659 -1.58 47.82 -0.34
C VAL A 659 -2.45 46.93 0.55
N SER A 660 -3.76 47.13 0.50
CA SER A 660 -4.74 46.23 1.13
C SER A 660 -5.77 45.78 0.10
N VAL A 661 -6.32 44.58 0.31
CA VAL A 661 -7.33 43.97 -0.56
C VAL A 661 -8.47 43.47 0.31
N ASP A 662 -9.69 43.77 -0.09
CA ASP A 662 -10.89 43.35 0.64
C ASP A 662 -11.01 41.83 0.68
N ASP A 663 -11.35 41.30 1.84
CA ASP A 663 -11.76 39.92 2.00
C ASP A 663 -13.19 39.73 1.49
N LEU A 664 -13.38 38.79 0.58
CA LEU A 664 -14.69 38.45 0.03
C LEU A 664 -15.38 37.32 0.81
N GLY A 665 -14.71 36.78 1.82
CA GLY A 665 -15.18 35.63 2.59
C GLY A 665 -15.31 34.38 1.74
N ARG A 666 -16.35 33.58 2.04
CA ARG A 666 -16.59 32.28 1.41
C ARG A 666 -17.17 32.45 -0.01
N LEU A 667 -16.45 31.91 -0.98
CA LEU A 667 -16.78 31.94 -2.41
C LEU A 667 -17.05 30.52 -2.95
N LYS A 668 -17.74 30.43 -4.08
CA LYS A 668 -17.97 29.17 -4.81
C LYS A 668 -17.67 29.26 -6.29
N VAL A 669 -17.14 28.16 -6.83
CA VAL A 669 -16.92 27.95 -8.26
C VAL A 669 -17.65 26.67 -8.71
N PRO A 670 -18.49 26.75 -9.77
CA PRO A 670 -19.29 25.61 -10.22
C PRO A 670 -18.44 24.48 -10.82
N ALA A 671 -19.03 23.30 -10.94
CA ALA A 671 -18.37 22.10 -11.49
C ALA A 671 -17.97 22.25 -12.97
N ASN A 672 -16.71 21.95 -13.31
CA ASN A 672 -16.12 22.15 -14.65
C ASN A 672 -16.36 23.58 -15.19
N GLY A 673 -16.31 24.58 -14.32
CA GLY A 673 -16.67 25.96 -14.63
C GLY A 673 -15.56 26.95 -14.29
N LYS A 674 -15.80 28.21 -14.67
CA LYS A 674 -14.95 29.34 -14.31
C LYS A 674 -15.79 30.49 -13.77
N ARG A 675 -15.26 31.23 -12.80
CA ARG A 675 -15.91 32.43 -12.24
C ARG A 675 -14.88 33.51 -11.97
N GLN A 676 -15.23 34.76 -12.25
CA GLN A 676 -14.39 35.92 -11.94
C GLN A 676 -14.88 36.62 -10.68
N PHE A 677 -13.94 37.01 -9.83
CA PHE A 677 -14.15 37.77 -8.61
C PHE A 677 -13.35 39.07 -8.68
N LEU A 678 -13.85 40.11 -8.03
CA LEU A 678 -13.31 41.47 -8.12
C LEU A 678 -13.19 42.09 -6.71
N PRO A 679 -12.33 41.56 -5.82
CA PRO A 679 -12.05 42.22 -4.55
C PRO A 679 -11.54 43.64 -4.77
N LYS A 680 -11.94 44.57 -3.90
CA LYS A 680 -11.44 45.95 -3.95
C LYS A 680 -10.00 45.96 -3.48
N LEU A 681 -9.20 46.79 -4.11
CA LEU A 681 -7.78 46.94 -3.82
C LEU A 681 -7.52 48.41 -3.51
N HIS A 682 -6.88 48.67 -2.39
CA HIS A 682 -6.55 50.00 -1.89
C HIS A 682 -5.03 50.17 -1.87
N ALA A 683 -4.53 51.22 -2.53
CA ALA A 683 -3.12 51.55 -2.58
C ALA A 683 -2.87 52.91 -1.91
N GLU A 684 -2.12 52.91 -0.81
CA GLU A 684 -1.81 54.09 0.00
C GLU A 684 -0.65 54.91 -0.58
N ARG A 685 0.14 54.31 -1.49
CA ARG A 685 1.30 54.95 -2.11
C ARG A 685 1.49 54.53 -3.56
N ALA A 686 2.15 55.40 -4.33
CA ALA A 686 2.63 55.08 -5.67
C ALA A 686 3.78 54.06 -5.61
N GLY A 687 3.86 53.19 -6.62
CA GLY A 687 4.91 52.18 -6.70
C GLY A 687 4.50 50.93 -7.48
N LYS A 688 5.43 49.97 -7.56
CA LYS A 688 5.16 48.62 -8.08
C LYS A 688 5.07 47.66 -6.89
N PHE A 689 3.92 47.04 -6.75
CA PHE A 689 3.61 46.07 -5.71
C PHE A 689 3.41 44.70 -6.32
N THR A 690 3.62 43.69 -5.50
CA THR A 690 3.42 42.30 -5.85
C THR A 690 2.48 41.73 -4.82
N VAL A 691 1.32 41.27 -5.28
CA VAL A 691 0.26 40.70 -4.44
C VAL A 691 0.20 39.21 -4.70
N ASP A 692 0.39 38.39 -3.66
CA ASP A 692 0.35 36.93 -3.78
C ASP A 692 -1.05 36.45 -3.37
N VAL A 693 -1.78 35.86 -4.32
CA VAL A 693 -3.13 35.34 -4.14
C VAL A 693 -3.08 33.83 -4.02
N THR A 694 -3.65 33.29 -2.95
CA THR A 694 -3.77 31.85 -2.70
C THR A 694 -5.23 31.50 -2.44
N MET A 695 -5.70 30.39 -3.00
CA MET A 695 -7.03 29.86 -2.68
C MET A 695 -6.89 28.80 -1.58
N ARG A 696 -7.79 28.84 -0.60
CA ARG A 696 -7.85 27.83 0.47
C ARG A 696 -9.27 27.34 0.68
N THR A 697 -9.45 26.09 1.08
CA THR A 697 -10.71 25.64 1.68
C THR A 697 -10.90 26.34 3.03
N GLU A 698 -12.11 26.35 3.57
CA GLU A 698 -12.40 26.85 4.93
C GLU A 698 -11.50 26.22 6.01
N GLY A 699 -11.14 24.94 5.86
CA GLY A 699 -10.20 24.25 6.76
C GLY A 699 -8.71 24.60 6.57
N GLY A 700 -8.37 25.51 5.63
CA GLY A 700 -7.01 25.96 5.36
C GLY A 700 -6.22 25.20 4.28
N THR A 701 -6.74 24.09 3.73
CA THR A 701 -6.09 23.35 2.63
C THR A 701 -5.97 24.22 1.39
N LYS A 702 -4.75 24.38 0.90
CA LYS A 702 -4.44 25.15 -0.30
C LYS A 702 -4.97 24.48 -1.56
N LEU A 703 -5.66 25.25 -2.40
CA LEU A 703 -6.13 24.87 -3.72
C LEU A 703 -5.26 25.53 -4.79
N GLY A 704 -4.78 24.74 -5.75
CA GLY A 704 -3.89 25.23 -6.81
C GLY A 704 -2.57 25.83 -6.33
N ARG A 705 -1.93 26.60 -7.22
CA ARG A 705 -0.66 27.31 -6.96
C ARG A 705 -0.95 28.73 -6.51
N THR A 706 -0.08 29.28 -5.65
CA THR A 706 -0.10 30.72 -5.32
C THR A 706 0.23 31.52 -6.57
N GLN A 707 -0.53 32.57 -6.81
CA GLN A 707 -0.38 33.40 -7.99
C GLN A 707 0.07 34.80 -7.62
N ARG A 708 1.13 35.23 -8.30
CA ARG A 708 1.78 36.51 -8.07
C ARG A 708 1.29 37.55 -9.07
N ILE A 709 0.58 38.58 -8.59
CA ILE A 709 0.00 39.63 -9.41
C ILE A 709 0.80 40.92 -9.22
N ARG A 710 1.32 41.48 -10.31
CA ARG A 710 2.02 42.77 -10.30
C ARG A 710 1.00 43.90 -10.41
N VAL A 711 1.02 44.79 -9.42
CA VAL A 711 0.15 45.96 -9.30
C VAL A 711 1.00 47.21 -9.39
N LYS A 712 0.81 48.04 -10.40
CA LYS A 712 1.44 49.36 -10.50
C LYS A 712 0.46 50.40 -9.98
N SER A 713 0.80 51.12 -8.92
CA SER A 713 0.02 52.27 -8.45
C SER A 713 0.67 53.57 -8.90
N ASN A 714 -0.09 54.40 -9.60
CA ASN A 714 0.27 55.80 -9.86
C ASN A 714 -0.46 56.75 -8.90
N ALA A 715 -1.03 56.24 -7.80
CA ALA A 715 -1.80 57.05 -6.87
C ALA A 715 -0.90 58.09 -6.18
N TYR A 716 -1.10 59.37 -6.52
CA TYR A 716 -0.49 60.50 -5.85
C TYR A 716 -1.13 60.65 -4.46
N GLY A 717 -0.33 60.56 -3.40
CA GLY A 717 -0.83 60.66 -2.03
C GLY A 717 -1.47 62.03 -1.78
N ALA A 718 -2.59 62.06 -1.06
CA ALA A 718 -3.35 63.27 -0.72
C ALA A 718 -2.49 64.40 -0.14
N VAL A 719 -1.36 64.05 0.51
CA VAL A 719 -0.36 64.99 1.02
C VAL A 719 0.18 65.93 -0.05
N SER A 720 0.48 65.45 -1.25
CA SER A 720 0.99 66.29 -2.35
C SER A 720 -0.07 67.28 -2.86
N LEU A 721 -1.32 66.82 -2.97
CA LEU A 721 -2.45 67.68 -3.29
C LEU A 721 -2.69 68.72 -2.18
N ILE A 722 -2.63 68.32 -0.91
CA ILE A 722 -2.74 69.23 0.25
C ILE A 722 -1.61 70.25 0.23
N ILE A 723 -0.36 69.85 0.05
CA ILE A 723 0.78 70.79 -0.06
C ILE A 723 0.59 71.76 -1.24
N THR A 724 0.11 71.26 -2.38
CA THR A 724 -0.12 72.10 -3.57
C THR A 724 -1.27 73.09 -3.34
N ILE A 725 -2.37 72.64 -2.74
CA ILE A 725 -3.53 73.49 -2.38
C ILE A 725 -3.14 74.47 -1.27
N SER A 726 -2.41 74.05 -0.25
CA SER A 726 -1.90 74.91 0.82
C SER A 726 -0.90 75.93 0.28
N GLY A 727 0.00 75.52 -0.63
CA GLY A 727 0.92 76.41 -1.33
C GLY A 727 0.20 77.42 -2.22
N ALA A 728 -0.81 76.97 -2.97
CA ALA A 728 -1.67 77.83 -3.79
C ALA A 728 -2.49 78.80 -2.92
N ALA A 729 -3.08 78.32 -1.82
CA ALA A 729 -3.83 79.15 -0.87
C ALA A 729 -2.92 80.17 -0.18
N LEU A 730 -1.70 79.78 0.22
CA LEU A 730 -0.69 80.68 0.77
C LEU A 730 -0.28 81.76 -0.25
N LEU A 731 -0.10 81.39 -1.52
CA LEU A 731 0.17 82.34 -2.61
C LEU A 731 -1.00 83.32 -2.83
N VAL A 732 -2.24 82.84 -2.79
CA VAL A 732 -3.44 83.70 -2.88
C VAL A 732 -3.52 84.65 -1.69
N LEU A 733 -3.25 84.18 -0.47
CA LEU A 733 -3.21 85.00 0.76
C LEU A 733 -2.10 86.07 0.71
N LEU A 734 -0.90 85.69 0.25
CA LEU A 734 0.23 86.62 0.09
C LEU A 734 -0.03 87.64 -1.02
N SER A 735 -0.65 87.23 -2.13
CA SER A 735 -1.07 88.11 -3.23
C SER A 735 -2.15 89.12 -2.77
N GLY A 736 -3.17 88.66 -2.06
CA GLY A 736 -4.21 89.51 -1.47
C GLY A 736 -3.66 90.51 -0.46
N ARG A 737 -2.70 90.10 0.40
CA ARG A 737 -2.03 90.99 1.36
C ARG A 737 -1.18 92.07 0.67
N ARG A 738 -0.64 91.81 -0.53
CA ARG A 738 0.15 92.78 -1.30
C ARG A 738 -0.73 93.87 -1.94
N ILE A 739 -1.93 93.52 -2.39
CA ILE A 739 -2.91 94.45 -2.97
C ILE A 739 -3.52 95.37 -1.90
N VAL A 740 -3.86 94.83 -0.72
CA VAL A 740 -4.42 95.63 0.38
C VAL A 740 -3.41 96.63 0.98
N ARG A 741 -2.10 96.33 0.91
CA ARG A 741 -1.05 97.30 1.30
C ARG A 741 -0.82 98.42 0.29
N ARG A 742 -1.19 98.25 -0.99
CA ARG A 742 -0.99 99.28 -2.03
C ARG A 742 -2.07 100.37 -2.04
N ILE A 743 -3.24 100.11 -1.44
CA ILE A 743 -4.43 100.97 -1.55
C ILE A 743 -4.68 101.81 -0.28
N ARG A 744 -3.82 101.74 0.74
CA ARG A 744 -4.00 102.43 2.05
C ARG A 744 -2.93 103.46 2.42
N GLY A 745 -2.29 104.10 1.44
CA GLY A 745 -1.32 105.16 1.68
C GLY A 745 -1.40 106.32 0.67
N ARG A 746 -1.95 107.45 1.15
CA ARG A 746 -1.90 108.84 0.65
C ARG A 746 -2.94 109.30 -0.38
N ASN A 747 -3.93 110.02 0.17
CA ASN A 747 -4.64 111.14 -0.43
C ASN A 747 -3.70 112.30 -0.80
N GLY A 748 -4.07 113.03 -1.85
CA GLY A 748 -3.94 114.49 -1.87
C GLY A 748 -3.20 115.15 -3.05
N THR A 749 -3.96 115.44 -4.12
CA THR A 749 -4.11 116.77 -4.78
C THR A 749 -2.87 117.41 -5.43
N THR A 750 -2.87 117.91 -6.67
CA THR A 750 -3.78 118.92 -7.28
C THR A 750 -3.53 118.98 -8.81
N ALA A 751 -4.56 119.34 -9.58
CA ALA A 751 -4.57 119.75 -11.01
C ALA A 751 -3.86 121.13 -11.22
N PRO A 752 -3.73 121.77 -12.42
CA PRO A 752 -4.47 121.55 -13.70
C PRO A 752 -3.71 121.80 -15.04
N ASP A 753 -4.48 121.65 -16.13
CA ASP A 753 -4.50 122.34 -17.44
C ASP A 753 -3.43 122.17 -18.54
N ASP A 754 -3.92 121.57 -19.63
CA ASP A 754 -4.06 122.05 -21.02
C ASP A 754 -2.87 122.44 -21.93
N ALA A 755 -3.10 122.03 -23.20
CA ALA A 755 -2.76 122.69 -24.45
C ALA A 755 -1.40 122.43 -25.13
N ASP A 756 -1.51 121.65 -26.21
CA ASP A 756 -1.20 122.06 -27.60
C ASP A 756 0.23 121.91 -28.16
N GLY A 757 0.25 121.57 -29.46
CA GLY A 757 1.16 122.23 -30.39
C GLY A 757 2.54 121.64 -30.67
N THR A 758 2.58 120.70 -31.62
CA THR A 758 3.46 120.73 -32.83
C THR A 758 5.01 120.62 -32.77
N ASN A 759 5.48 119.61 -33.51
CA ASN A 759 6.55 119.58 -34.53
C ASN A 759 8.03 119.79 -34.17
N GLY A 760 8.84 118.79 -34.59
CA GLY A 760 9.99 119.05 -35.47
C GLY A 760 11.30 118.30 -35.18
N THR A 761 11.58 117.24 -35.98
CA THR A 761 12.86 116.90 -36.67
C THR A 761 14.18 116.79 -35.86
N ALA A 762 15.16 115.89 -36.11
CA ALA A 762 15.47 114.96 -37.20
C ALA A 762 16.62 114.00 -36.79
N GLY A 763 16.70 112.84 -37.48
CA GLY A 763 17.93 112.12 -37.89
C GLY A 763 18.64 111.22 -36.84
N THR A 764 19.18 110.03 -37.15
CA THR A 764 19.42 109.29 -38.41
C THR A 764 19.86 107.85 -38.09
N ALA A 765 19.49 106.90 -38.98
CA ALA A 765 20.03 105.53 -39.24
C ALA A 765 19.95 104.48 -38.12
N GLY A 766 19.34 103.29 -38.24
CA GLY A 766 19.09 102.40 -39.41
C GLY A 766 20.29 101.46 -39.65
N PRO A 767 20.14 100.23 -40.21
CA PRO A 767 18.90 99.56 -40.66
C PRO A 767 18.81 98.01 -40.37
N GLN A 768 17.59 97.44 -40.26
CA GLN A 768 16.92 96.51 -41.21
C GLN A 768 17.13 94.99 -40.91
N SER A 769 16.18 94.07 -41.10
CA SER A 769 14.99 94.03 -41.98
C SER A 769 13.98 92.92 -41.58
N GLY A 770 12.69 93.28 -41.41
CA GLY A 770 11.61 93.06 -42.40
C GLY A 770 10.92 91.68 -42.58
N PRO A 771 9.59 91.59 -42.31
CA PRO A 771 8.65 90.48 -42.65
C PRO A 771 7.50 90.94 -43.61
N ASN A 772 6.50 90.08 -43.90
CA ASN A 772 5.09 90.42 -44.26
C ASN A 772 4.23 89.11 -44.32
N GLY A 773 2.98 89.00 -43.85
CA GLY A 773 1.70 89.70 -44.21
C GLY A 773 1.01 88.90 -45.33
N SER A 774 -0.24 88.38 -45.31
CA SER A 774 -1.57 89.01 -45.06
C SER A 774 -2.72 87.95 -45.16
N GLU A 775 -3.93 88.26 -44.66
CA GLU A 775 -5.28 87.63 -44.86
C GLU A 775 -5.91 87.89 -46.28
N PRO A 776 -7.19 87.55 -46.68
CA PRO A 776 -8.36 86.84 -46.04
C PRO A 776 -9.25 85.86 -46.92
N SER A 777 -10.27 85.22 -46.29
CA SER A 777 -11.62 84.70 -46.78
C SER A 777 -11.69 83.52 -47.80
N ASP A 778 -12.63 82.55 -47.81
CA ASP A 778 -14.10 82.50 -47.59
C ASP A 778 -14.65 81.04 -47.35
N THR A 779 -15.96 80.87 -47.12
CA THR A 779 -16.68 79.75 -46.41
C THR A 779 -17.37 78.67 -47.35
N PRO A 780 -18.29 77.75 -46.92
CA PRO A 780 -18.26 76.24 -46.72
C PRO A 780 -19.16 75.42 -47.73
N PRO A 781 -19.80 74.21 -47.48
CA PRO A 781 -19.83 73.18 -46.40
C PRO A 781 -19.94 71.64 -46.77
N LYS A 782 -19.87 70.76 -45.72
CA LYS A 782 -20.53 69.42 -45.45
C LYS A 782 -20.29 68.11 -46.29
N PRO A 783 -20.55 66.88 -45.71
CA PRO A 783 -19.96 65.55 -46.02
C PRO A 783 -20.93 64.56 -46.74
N PRO A 784 -20.60 63.26 -47.04
CA PRO A 784 -20.75 62.13 -46.09
C PRO A 784 -19.88 60.85 -46.37
N GLU A 785 -20.25 59.75 -45.70
CA GLU A 785 -19.73 58.36 -45.66
C GLU A 785 -19.73 57.55 -46.98
N ALA A 786 -19.00 56.41 -46.90
CA ALA A 786 -19.33 55.06 -47.41
C ALA A 786 -18.67 54.50 -48.70
N GLU A 787 -18.33 53.20 -48.56
CA GLU A 787 -18.27 52.10 -49.54
C GLU A 787 -17.15 51.94 -50.60
N ASN A 788 -16.28 50.96 -50.31
CA ASN A 788 -16.13 49.65 -50.98
C ASN A 788 -15.52 49.50 -52.40
N SER A 789 -14.71 48.43 -52.52
CA SER A 789 -14.22 47.71 -53.72
C SER A 789 -13.11 48.41 -54.54
N ASP A 790 -12.12 47.77 -55.20
CA ASP A 790 -11.83 46.37 -55.51
C ASP A 790 -10.35 46.24 -55.99
N LYS A 791 -9.84 44.99 -55.96
CA LYS A 791 -8.84 44.36 -56.87
C LYS A 791 -7.39 44.85 -57.03
N THR A 792 -6.48 43.90 -56.75
CA THR A 792 -5.68 43.19 -57.78
C THR A 792 -5.21 41.85 -57.16
N SER A 793 -5.68 40.69 -57.65
CA SER A 793 -4.99 39.80 -58.63
C SER A 793 -3.71 39.18 -58.02
N GLU A 794 -3.48 37.86 -57.91
CA GLU A 794 -3.80 36.72 -58.78
C GLU A 794 -3.64 35.40 -58.00
N THR A 795 -4.43 34.39 -58.40
CA THR A 795 -4.43 32.95 -58.04
C THR A 795 -3.40 32.18 -58.92
N PRO A 796 -3.22 30.83 -58.96
CA PRO A 796 -4.14 29.69 -58.68
C PRO A 796 -3.61 28.66 -57.64
N LEU A 797 -4.46 28.01 -56.81
CA LEU A 797 -5.31 26.81 -57.08
C LEU A 797 -4.49 25.55 -57.40
N GLY A 798 -4.79 24.35 -56.91
CA GLY A 798 -5.94 23.82 -56.16
C GLY A 798 -5.75 22.29 -56.10
N SER A 799 -6.03 21.63 -54.97
CA SER A 799 -7.32 20.99 -54.64
C SER A 799 -7.62 19.71 -55.44
N GLY A 800 -7.97 18.62 -54.75
CA GLY A 800 -8.61 17.48 -55.42
C GLY A 800 -8.81 16.26 -54.52
N ASP A 801 -10.06 16.07 -54.11
CA ASP A 801 -10.62 15.10 -53.18
C ASP A 801 -10.80 13.66 -53.72
N ALA A 802 -11.18 12.77 -52.79
CA ALA A 802 -12.15 11.65 -52.92
C ALA A 802 -11.72 10.21 -53.34
N THR A 803 -12.02 9.29 -52.40
CA THR A 803 -12.70 7.96 -52.50
C THR A 803 -12.20 6.81 -53.39
N GLY A 804 -12.14 5.59 -52.79
CA GLY A 804 -12.56 4.34 -53.46
C GLY A 804 -11.61 3.13 -53.42
N THR A 805 -11.93 2.16 -52.54
CA THR A 805 -11.92 0.67 -52.67
C THR A 805 -10.86 -0.14 -53.45
N ASP A 806 -10.48 -1.25 -52.80
CA ASP A 806 -10.21 -2.61 -53.31
C ASP A 806 -8.79 -3.08 -53.75
N ASP A 807 -8.29 -4.02 -52.93
CA ASP A 807 -7.80 -5.38 -53.25
C ASP A 807 -6.30 -5.71 -53.45
N ALA A 808 -5.96 -6.86 -52.84
CA ALA A 808 -4.97 -7.89 -53.14
C ALA A 808 -3.43 -7.66 -53.05
N SER A 809 -2.87 -8.38 -52.05
CA SER A 809 -1.82 -9.43 -52.14
C SER A 809 -0.32 -9.14 -52.27
N GLU A 810 0.41 -9.79 -51.32
CA GLU A 810 1.71 -10.50 -51.41
C GLU A 810 2.97 -9.68 -51.78
N ARG A 811 4.16 -9.76 -51.17
CA ARG A 811 4.91 -10.71 -50.30
C ARG A 811 6.34 -10.06 -50.06
N PRO A 812 7.36 -10.69 -49.42
CA PRO A 812 7.59 -10.86 -47.97
C PRO A 812 9.03 -10.38 -47.54
N ALA A 813 9.51 -10.85 -46.36
CA ALA A 813 10.87 -10.75 -45.75
C ALA A 813 11.07 -9.58 -44.78
N THR A 814 11.64 -9.69 -43.58
CA THR A 814 12.39 -10.72 -42.81
C THR A 814 12.47 -10.19 -41.36
N GLU A 815 12.08 -10.95 -40.33
CA GLU A 815 12.97 -11.60 -39.35
C GLU A 815 13.95 -10.67 -38.59
N ASN A 816 13.65 -10.39 -37.31
CA ASN A 816 14.63 -10.40 -36.21
C ASN A 816 13.96 -10.24 -34.82
N ASP A 817 13.92 -11.39 -34.14
CA ASP A 817 14.10 -11.73 -32.71
C ASP A 817 13.95 -10.67 -31.57
N PRO A 818 13.17 -10.98 -30.51
CA PRO A 818 13.10 -10.22 -29.27
C PRO A 818 13.67 -11.00 -28.06
N GLN A 819 14.70 -10.50 -27.40
CA GLN A 819 14.96 -10.82 -25.98
C GLN A 819 15.71 -9.69 -25.27
N GLN A 820 15.10 -9.14 -24.22
CA GLN A 820 15.81 -8.78 -22.98
C GLN A 820 14.79 -8.62 -21.85
N SER A 821 14.91 -9.56 -20.92
CA SER A 821 14.07 -9.84 -19.75
C SER A 821 14.62 -9.18 -18.50
#